data_AF-A0A9D2NJ94-F1
#
_entry.id   AF-A0A9D2NJ94-F1
#
_cell.length_a   1.000
_cell.length_b   1.000
_cell.length_c   1.000
_cell.angle_alpha   90.00
_cell.angle_beta   90.00
_cell.angle_gamma   90.00
#
_symmetry.space_group_name_H-M   'P 1'
#
loop_
_entity.id
_entity.type
_entity.pdbx_description
1 polymer ?
#
loop_
_entity_poly.entity_id
_entity_poly.type
_entity_poly.pdbx_seq_one_letter_code
_entity_poly.pdbx_strand_id
1 'polypeptide(L)'
;MKKSTTAYFPFYMDISGKRGVILGGGRVAAGKIAALLPFSPQLVCVAPIICGEVESMAQACGEGPDGLQLIRRRACAEDLEGAFFVIAATDCQETNAWAARLCREQGILINAVDDRKNCSFYFPALVKRGPVTVGISTGGASPAAASWLRRKIQRMIPEGLQDAVERLGGLRERVTGSALPQKERAALLKQLFAFCERKEFRLTDGELDGLLETLLQKERNEEAVKMGKKLRIGTRGSRLALAQAALVEKALAEAFPGLETELVILRTRGDQVQDRPLSQVGQKGVFVSEFETALLEGRMDLAVHSGKDLPVRLADGLEIAAVLPRADARDVLVLPGRGGLAGTEEKAAPQGGASCTSCVACAPGGLAGEGDAIRALAALPAGAVIGTGSLRRQLYGKRFCPQAEFRLIRGNVDSRLKKLEAGGYDGLILAKAGLDRLGIPEREGDRFLFLPLPEDRFLPAACQGIIAVEGRCGDDFSRLAQAVDDAPTRLAFETERRALWNFGADCSAPAAALCRVKSPGEVELSVMYAGRECSGSAPQEERLALADALCAHIKQIKQEKQIKEEKKPGKVWLVGAGCGGPELITVKGLTLIRRCDVLLYDSLSAKELLDQARPDCERIDVGKRYGGRAASQEEINALLVQKAQEGKCVVRLKGGDPYVFGRGGEEMLAMRRAGIDCEEVPGISSAFAAPAAAGIPVTHRGLSRSVTVLTASSLTEGAERLTETDYQALARLSGTLVILMGMHHLEELTARLTEAGLPPSTPAAIVMEGATSRQKWVRAPLERLPEEASRAGLGAPAVIVIGETAALSLGEMTFSPEACGGPLSGLLIGVTGTQGFAERLSEALHRQGAQTVDAGFLETVPAKEPLPELSGFDWLVFTSPNGVRLFLEKMRRERLDLRALAGKRIAVIGPGTGQTLAQSGLLADLMPEIHDARNLGEALAERMKPEERALLLRSGLGSAELTERLNAAGRDQLDFALYELREDPKRRADAFARLQQTPPDYLLFGSASGVRAFLDGLAEYAGDVEPTASSPPPRVGCIGPQCRAAWEEGKKRMGKALQDWPEAFTAERFDIEGLVRAVAEDREKRRDGCRDFGD
;
A
#
# COMPACT_ATOMS: atom_id res chain seq x y z
N MET A 1 2.58 -25.68 -26.36
CA MET A 1 3.24 -25.03 -25.20
C MET A 1 3.13 -23.51 -25.35
N LYS A 2 2.47 -22.79 -24.43
CA LYS A 2 2.52 -21.31 -24.33
C LYS A 2 2.87 -20.93 -22.89
N LYS A 3 3.78 -19.96 -22.74
CA LYS A 3 4.49 -19.59 -21.50
C LYS A 3 3.51 -19.22 -20.37
N SER A 4 3.64 -19.94 -19.25
CA SER A 4 2.99 -19.66 -17.96
C SER A 4 3.22 -18.21 -17.53
N THR A 5 2.16 -17.43 -17.31
CA THR A 5 2.24 -16.18 -16.56
C THR A 5 2.30 -16.51 -15.08
N THR A 6 3.45 -16.29 -14.48
CA THR A 6 3.72 -16.52 -13.05
C THR A 6 2.79 -15.63 -12.20
N ALA A 7 1.90 -16.24 -11.43
CA ALA A 7 1.06 -15.54 -10.46
C ALA A 7 1.77 -15.47 -9.10
N TYR A 8 1.70 -14.31 -8.44
CA TYR A 8 2.33 -14.10 -7.13
C TYR A 8 1.32 -14.28 -6.00
N PHE A 9 1.72 -14.97 -4.93
CA PHE A 9 0.91 -15.17 -3.74
C PHE A 9 0.98 -13.92 -2.82
N PRO A 10 -0.12 -13.22 -2.54
CA PRO A 10 -0.11 -12.05 -1.68
C PRO A 10 -0.10 -12.47 -0.20
N PHE A 11 0.93 -12.06 0.54
CA PHE A 11 0.97 -12.17 2.00
C PHE A 11 1.28 -10.79 2.58
N TYR A 12 0.73 -10.49 3.76
CA TYR A 12 1.07 -9.27 4.50
C TYR A 12 2.21 -9.60 5.44
N MET A 13 3.29 -8.83 5.35
CA MET A 13 4.47 -9.01 6.17
C MET A 13 4.64 -7.81 7.09
N ASP A 14 4.87 -8.08 8.37
CA ASP A 14 5.21 -7.03 9.31
C ASP A 14 6.66 -6.59 9.08
N ILE A 15 6.79 -5.39 8.52
CA ILE A 15 8.08 -4.73 8.27
C ILE A 15 8.39 -3.65 9.31
N SER A 16 7.52 -3.48 10.31
CA SER A 16 7.73 -2.52 11.39
C SER A 16 9.04 -2.85 12.11
N GLY A 17 9.97 -1.89 12.14
CA GLY A 17 11.28 -2.03 12.77
C GLY A 17 12.28 -2.94 12.06
N LYS A 18 12.02 -3.42 10.82
CA LYS A 18 12.96 -4.28 10.07
C LYS A 18 13.94 -3.46 9.21
N ARG A 19 15.21 -3.88 9.14
CA ARG A 19 16.25 -3.23 8.33
C ARG A 19 16.03 -3.45 6.83
N GLY A 20 15.69 -2.38 6.12
CA GLY A 20 15.59 -2.36 4.67
C GLY A 20 16.72 -1.54 4.06
N VAL A 21 17.54 -2.14 3.19
CA VAL A 21 18.63 -1.40 2.52
C VAL A 21 18.14 -0.96 1.14
N ILE A 22 18.25 0.32 0.86
CA ILE A 22 17.94 0.90 -0.45
C ILE A 22 19.24 1.28 -1.12
N LEU A 23 19.58 0.57 -2.20
CA LEU A 23 20.73 0.91 -3.01
C LEU A 23 20.27 1.92 -4.05
N GLY A 24 20.82 3.13 -4.02
CA GLY A 24 20.41 4.23 -4.88
C GLY A 24 19.71 5.34 -4.10
N GLY A 25 20.11 6.58 -4.39
CA GLY A 25 19.63 7.79 -3.71
C GLY A 25 18.79 8.69 -4.60
N GLY A 26 18.36 8.18 -5.75
CA GLY A 26 17.55 8.90 -6.73
C GLY A 26 16.06 8.83 -6.42
N ARG A 27 15.24 9.36 -7.32
CA ARG A 27 13.81 9.52 -7.08
C ARG A 27 13.01 8.21 -7.09
N VAL A 28 13.55 7.15 -7.70
CA VAL A 28 13.00 5.80 -7.61
C VAL A 28 13.12 5.27 -6.18
N ALA A 29 14.26 5.52 -5.52
CA ALA A 29 14.43 5.23 -4.10
C ALA A 29 13.47 6.06 -3.24
N ALA A 30 13.31 7.37 -3.51
CA ALA A 30 12.36 8.24 -2.79
C ALA A 30 10.92 7.70 -2.82
N GLY A 31 10.43 7.26 -3.99
CA GLY A 31 9.08 6.70 -4.11
C GLY A 31 8.88 5.37 -3.38
N LYS A 32 9.93 4.55 -3.25
CA LYS A 32 9.89 3.30 -2.49
C LYS A 32 9.92 3.56 -0.98
N ILE A 33 10.74 4.52 -0.55
CA ILE A 33 10.79 5.00 0.83
C ILE A 33 9.39 5.50 1.25
N ALA A 34 8.77 6.39 0.47
CA ALA A 34 7.46 6.96 0.79
C ALA A 34 6.32 5.93 0.94
N ALA A 35 6.36 4.82 0.19
CA ALA A 35 5.35 3.77 0.28
C ALA A 35 5.57 2.82 1.46
N LEU A 36 6.80 2.71 1.94
CA LEU A 36 7.21 1.86 3.06
C LEU A 36 7.04 2.56 4.41
N LEU A 37 7.21 3.89 4.45
CA LEU A 37 7.13 4.70 5.68
C LEU A 37 5.81 4.53 6.48
N PRO A 38 4.60 4.41 5.89
CA PRO A 38 3.35 4.18 6.65
C PRO A 38 3.30 2.84 7.42
N PHE A 39 4.26 1.96 7.20
CA PHE A 39 4.42 0.66 7.87
C PHE A 39 5.66 0.59 8.79
N SER A 40 6.37 1.71 8.97
CA SER A 40 7.43 1.92 9.97
C SER A 40 8.71 1.03 9.92
N PRO A 41 9.36 0.76 8.77
CA PRO A 41 10.65 0.03 8.72
C PRO A 41 11.90 0.89 9.02
N GLN A 42 13.04 0.25 9.32
CA GLN A 42 14.35 0.91 9.49
C GLN A 42 15.10 0.95 8.15
N LEU A 43 15.15 2.10 7.47
CA LEU A 43 15.66 2.16 6.10
C LEU A 43 17.09 2.71 6.05
N VAL A 44 17.97 2.09 5.27
CA VAL A 44 19.34 2.58 5.01
C VAL A 44 19.49 2.80 3.52
N CYS A 45 19.61 4.06 3.09
CA CYS A 45 19.89 4.43 1.71
C CYS A 45 21.40 4.58 1.48
N VAL A 46 21.97 3.72 0.64
CA VAL A 46 23.39 3.75 0.28
C VAL A 46 23.52 4.19 -1.17
N ALA A 47 24.09 5.37 -1.40
CA ALA A 47 24.37 5.86 -2.74
C ALA A 47 25.41 6.97 -2.71
N PRO A 48 26.29 7.07 -3.72
CA PRO A 48 27.30 8.14 -3.77
C PRO A 48 26.69 9.55 -3.85
N ILE A 49 25.47 9.67 -4.39
CA ILE A 49 24.71 10.93 -4.49
C ILE A 49 23.25 10.64 -4.10
N ILE A 50 22.68 11.47 -3.23
CA ILE A 50 21.33 11.32 -2.69
C ILE A 50 20.54 12.61 -2.99
N CYS A 51 19.30 12.49 -3.47
CA CYS A 51 18.48 13.63 -3.86
C CYS A 51 17.76 14.29 -2.67
N GLY A 52 17.36 15.56 -2.86
CA GLY A 52 16.65 16.33 -1.83
C GLY A 52 15.36 15.66 -1.33
N GLU A 53 14.67 14.89 -2.19
CA GLU A 53 13.49 14.06 -1.85
C GLU A 53 13.80 12.84 -0.95
N VAL A 54 15.03 12.37 -0.87
CA VAL A 54 15.43 11.36 0.11
C VAL A 54 16.00 12.05 1.35
N GLU A 55 16.74 13.15 1.18
CA GLU A 55 17.36 13.92 2.27
C GLU A 55 16.33 14.52 3.23
N SER A 56 15.33 15.21 2.71
CA SER A 56 14.26 15.78 3.55
C SER A 56 13.17 14.72 3.95
N MET A 57 13.41 13.42 3.68
CA MET A 57 12.57 12.32 4.19
C MET A 57 13.34 11.71 5.35
N ALA A 58 14.68 11.61 5.22
CA ALA A 58 15.59 11.37 6.32
C ALA A 58 15.53 12.48 7.39
N GLN A 59 15.42 13.75 7.00
CA GLN A 59 15.22 14.83 7.96
C GLN A 59 13.82 14.68 8.63
N ALA A 60 12.74 14.42 7.86
CA ALA A 60 11.34 14.41 8.36
C ALA A 60 11.07 13.23 9.30
N CYS A 61 11.83 12.16 9.12
CA CYS A 61 11.84 10.98 9.97
C CYS A 61 12.90 11.07 11.09
N GLY A 62 13.89 11.95 10.97
CA GLY A 62 15.02 12.16 11.89
C GLY A 62 16.17 11.16 11.72
N GLU A 63 17.42 11.58 11.98
CA GLU A 63 18.58 10.67 12.00
C GLU A 63 18.56 9.77 13.25
N GLY A 64 18.18 8.50 13.08
CA GLY A 64 18.13 7.50 14.14
C GLY A 64 17.75 6.11 13.59
N PRO A 65 17.79 5.03 14.41
CA PRO A 65 17.53 3.67 13.95
C PRO A 65 16.12 3.45 13.37
N ASP A 66 15.14 4.29 13.74
CA ASP A 66 13.75 4.25 13.20
C ASP A 66 13.55 5.22 12.02
N GLY A 67 14.61 5.89 11.58
CA GLY A 67 14.63 6.85 10.48
C GLY A 67 15.30 6.28 9.23
N LEU A 68 15.51 7.15 8.26
CA LEU A 68 16.19 6.80 7.02
C LEU A 68 17.67 7.20 7.11
N GLN A 69 18.55 6.23 7.28
CA GLN A 69 20.00 6.46 7.33
C GLN A 69 20.56 6.64 5.92
N LEU A 70 21.40 7.66 5.71
CA LEU A 70 21.98 7.99 4.40
C LEU A 70 23.49 7.74 4.40
N ILE A 71 23.97 6.92 3.47
CA ILE A 71 25.40 6.59 3.33
C ILE A 71 25.88 7.03 1.95
N ARG A 72 26.67 8.11 1.90
CA ARG A 72 27.11 8.78 0.67
C ARG A 72 28.36 8.16 0.03
N ARG A 73 28.28 6.90 -0.38
CA ARG A 73 29.34 6.19 -1.13
C ARG A 73 28.76 5.09 -2.02
N ARG A 74 29.60 4.48 -2.87
CA ARG A 74 29.22 3.27 -3.60
C ARG A 74 29.00 2.11 -2.61
N ALA A 75 28.02 1.27 -2.92
CA ALA A 75 27.66 0.11 -2.13
C ALA A 75 28.74 -0.98 -2.21
N CYS A 76 28.99 -1.64 -1.09
CA CYS A 76 29.91 -2.77 -0.93
C CYS A 76 29.18 -3.94 -0.26
N ALA A 77 29.79 -5.13 -0.24
CA ALA A 77 29.13 -6.33 0.28
C ALA A 77 28.71 -6.20 1.75
N GLU A 78 29.50 -5.49 2.57
CA GLU A 78 29.19 -5.24 3.99
C GLU A 78 27.89 -4.45 4.21
N ASP A 79 27.46 -3.63 3.23
CA ASP A 79 26.23 -2.82 3.37
C ASP A 79 24.97 -3.69 3.39
N LEU A 80 25.03 -4.86 2.75
CA LEU A 80 23.93 -5.81 2.60
C LEU A 80 23.82 -6.79 3.78
N GLU A 81 24.87 -6.91 4.59
CA GLU A 81 24.88 -7.82 5.73
C GLU A 81 23.78 -7.47 6.74
N GLY A 82 22.95 -8.45 7.11
CA GLY A 82 21.85 -8.28 8.07
C GLY A 82 20.64 -7.48 7.55
N ALA A 83 20.55 -7.19 6.25
CA ALA A 83 19.34 -6.61 5.67
C ALA A 83 18.20 -7.63 5.63
N PHE A 84 17.00 -7.26 6.09
CA PHE A 84 15.81 -8.10 5.97
C PHE A 84 15.24 -8.05 4.55
N PHE A 85 15.30 -6.87 3.93
CA PHE A 85 15.02 -6.71 2.53
C PHE A 85 15.93 -5.65 1.90
N VAL A 86 16.14 -5.78 0.60
CA VAL A 86 16.94 -4.86 -0.21
C VAL A 86 16.10 -4.35 -1.35
N ILE A 87 16.13 -3.04 -1.59
CA ILE A 87 15.57 -2.42 -2.77
C ILE A 87 16.72 -1.89 -3.58
N ALA A 88 17.07 -2.59 -4.66
CA ALA A 88 18.06 -2.12 -5.60
C ALA A 88 17.38 -1.15 -6.56
N ALA A 89 17.45 0.13 -6.23
CA ALA A 89 16.91 1.27 -6.97
C ALA A 89 18.04 2.12 -7.57
N THR A 90 19.09 1.45 -8.06
CA THR A 90 20.18 2.10 -8.78
C THR A 90 19.92 2.06 -10.27
N ASP A 91 20.44 3.04 -11.00
CA ASP A 91 20.36 3.08 -12.46
C ASP A 91 21.44 2.18 -13.12
N CYS A 92 22.29 1.52 -12.33
CA CYS A 92 23.35 0.62 -12.80
C CYS A 92 22.86 -0.84 -12.75
N GLN A 93 22.56 -1.42 -13.92
CA GLN A 93 22.13 -2.82 -14.00
C GLN A 93 23.17 -3.80 -13.44
N GLU A 94 24.47 -3.51 -13.58
CA GLU A 94 25.54 -4.32 -12.99
C GLU A 94 25.50 -4.29 -11.46
N THR A 95 25.22 -3.13 -10.86
CA THR A 95 25.06 -3.00 -9.39
C THR A 95 23.79 -3.71 -8.91
N ASN A 96 22.69 -3.63 -9.67
CA ASN A 96 21.44 -4.33 -9.35
C ASN A 96 21.59 -5.86 -9.48
N ALA A 97 22.26 -6.34 -10.52
CA ALA A 97 22.56 -7.76 -10.71
C ALA A 97 23.56 -8.28 -9.67
N TRP A 98 24.58 -7.48 -9.32
CA TRP A 98 25.53 -7.77 -8.24
C TRP A 98 24.83 -7.89 -6.89
N ALA A 99 23.98 -6.92 -6.54
CA ALA A 99 23.20 -6.95 -5.31
C ALA A 99 22.23 -8.13 -5.27
N ALA A 100 21.56 -8.43 -6.39
CA ALA A 100 20.66 -9.58 -6.50
C ALA A 100 21.38 -10.93 -6.35
N ARG A 101 22.60 -11.06 -6.87
CA ARG A 101 23.41 -12.26 -6.65
C ARG A 101 23.76 -12.43 -5.17
N LEU A 102 24.28 -11.39 -4.53
CA LEU A 102 24.65 -11.44 -3.10
C LEU A 102 23.44 -11.67 -2.19
N CYS A 103 22.29 -11.02 -2.48
CA CYS A 103 21.06 -11.24 -1.71
C CYS A 103 20.53 -12.67 -1.85
N ARG A 104 20.65 -13.30 -3.02
CA ARG A 104 20.28 -14.72 -3.21
C ARG A 104 21.18 -15.66 -2.42
N GLU A 105 22.48 -15.39 -2.40
CA GLU A 105 23.46 -16.20 -1.66
C GLU A 105 23.24 -16.10 -0.13
N GLN A 106 22.76 -14.97 0.36
CA GLN A 106 22.50 -14.73 1.79
C GLN A 106 21.05 -14.93 2.23
N GLY A 107 20.14 -15.30 1.32
CA GLY A 107 18.71 -15.49 1.62
C GLY A 107 17.93 -14.20 1.93
N ILE A 108 18.41 -13.04 1.47
CA ILE A 108 17.82 -11.73 1.70
C ILE A 108 16.77 -11.42 0.63
N LEU A 109 15.61 -10.90 1.04
CA LEU A 109 14.56 -10.52 0.10
C LEU A 109 14.98 -9.30 -0.72
N ILE A 110 15.02 -9.40 -2.04
CA ILE A 110 15.42 -8.29 -2.90
C ILE A 110 14.32 -7.92 -3.90
N ASN A 111 14.05 -6.62 -3.99
CA ASN A 111 13.31 -6.02 -5.08
C ASN A 111 14.29 -5.18 -5.90
N ALA A 112 14.77 -5.74 -7.02
CA ALA A 112 15.51 -4.98 -8.01
C ALA A 112 14.52 -4.21 -8.87
N VAL A 113 14.47 -2.89 -8.69
CA VAL A 113 13.48 -2.06 -9.36
C VAL A 113 13.74 -2.12 -10.87
N ASP A 114 12.68 -2.41 -11.62
CA ASP A 114 12.68 -2.60 -13.08
C ASP A 114 13.51 -3.77 -13.62
N ASP A 115 14.09 -4.61 -12.76
CA ASP A 115 14.74 -5.87 -13.13
C ASP A 115 14.00 -7.07 -12.55
N ARG A 116 13.01 -7.55 -13.33
CA ARG A 116 12.14 -8.66 -12.92
C ARG A 116 12.87 -9.98 -12.72
N LYS A 117 13.97 -10.21 -13.45
CA LYS A 117 14.73 -11.47 -13.35
C LYS A 117 15.48 -11.54 -12.02
N ASN A 118 15.76 -10.39 -11.41
CA ASN A 118 16.54 -10.24 -10.19
C ASN A 118 15.73 -9.86 -8.94
N CYS A 119 14.39 -9.96 -9.00
CA CYS A 119 13.51 -9.81 -7.84
C CYS A 119 13.20 -11.15 -7.17
N SER A 120 13.17 -11.18 -5.84
CA SER A 120 12.59 -12.27 -5.06
C SER A 120 11.17 -11.97 -4.56
N PHE A 121 10.79 -10.70 -4.44
CA PHE A 121 9.42 -10.28 -4.08
C PHE A 121 8.98 -9.01 -4.81
N TYR A 122 7.67 -8.78 -4.82
CA TYR A 122 7.02 -7.67 -5.52
C TYR A 122 6.29 -6.75 -4.55
N PHE A 123 6.39 -5.44 -4.82
CA PHE A 123 5.79 -4.41 -3.99
C PHE A 123 4.44 -3.94 -4.58
N PRO A 124 3.28 -4.24 -3.94
CA PRO A 124 1.96 -3.89 -4.47
C PRO A 124 1.54 -2.45 -4.16
N ALA A 125 0.45 -1.99 -4.76
CA ALA A 125 -0.26 -0.78 -4.34
C ALA A 125 -1.10 -1.06 -3.09
N LEU A 126 -1.15 -0.14 -2.12
CA LEU A 126 -1.72 -0.41 -0.78
C LEU A 126 -2.79 0.62 -0.39
N VAL A 127 -4.01 0.18 -0.03
CA VAL A 127 -5.07 0.97 0.62
C VAL A 127 -5.03 0.71 2.12
N LYS A 128 -5.14 1.75 2.93
CA LYS A 128 -5.24 1.63 4.39
C LYS A 128 -6.29 2.62 4.91
N ARG A 129 -7.30 2.12 5.65
CA ARG A 129 -8.37 2.88 6.32
C ARG A 129 -8.60 2.25 7.71
N GLY A 130 -8.14 2.91 8.77
CA GLY A 130 -8.16 2.35 10.12
C GLY A 130 -7.48 0.96 10.19
N PRO A 131 -8.08 -0.04 10.87
CA PRO A 131 -7.54 -1.40 10.93
C PRO A 131 -7.66 -2.17 9.60
N VAL A 132 -8.36 -1.64 8.60
CA VAL A 132 -8.58 -2.29 7.30
C VAL A 132 -7.45 -1.93 6.34
N THR A 133 -6.70 -2.93 5.90
CA THR A 133 -5.62 -2.81 4.89
C THR A 133 -5.89 -3.70 3.69
N VAL A 134 -5.67 -3.19 2.48
CA VAL A 134 -5.86 -3.93 1.23
C VAL A 134 -4.67 -3.73 0.29
N GLY A 135 -3.99 -4.81 -0.06
CA GLY A 135 -2.90 -4.86 -1.05
C GLY A 135 -3.41 -5.23 -2.44
N ILE A 136 -2.88 -4.56 -3.46
CA ILE A 136 -3.35 -4.61 -4.84
C ILE A 136 -2.15 -4.76 -5.76
N SER A 137 -2.05 -5.91 -6.42
CA SER A 137 -0.97 -6.23 -7.35
C SER A 137 -1.56 -6.67 -8.69
N THR A 138 -0.94 -6.25 -9.78
CA THR A 138 -1.21 -6.76 -11.12
C THR A 138 -0.10 -7.68 -11.63
N GLY A 139 0.75 -8.22 -10.74
CA GLY A 139 1.93 -9.02 -11.13
C GLY A 139 2.93 -8.26 -12.01
N GLY A 140 2.94 -6.93 -11.91
CA GLY A 140 3.74 -6.06 -12.79
C GLY A 140 3.17 -5.83 -14.19
N ALA A 141 2.01 -6.40 -14.54
CA ALA A 141 1.39 -6.21 -15.86
C ALA A 141 0.83 -4.79 -16.07
N SER A 142 0.26 -4.17 -15.03
CA SER A 142 -0.28 -2.80 -15.10
C SER A 142 -0.28 -2.10 -13.73
N PRO A 143 0.83 -1.43 -13.35
CA PRO A 143 0.88 -0.61 -12.14
C PRO A 143 -0.22 0.46 -12.09
N ALA A 144 -0.71 0.92 -13.24
CA ALA A 144 -1.82 1.87 -13.35
C ALA A 144 -3.17 1.26 -12.92
N ALA A 145 -3.46 0.02 -13.33
CA ALA A 145 -4.66 -0.70 -12.89
C ALA A 145 -4.62 -1.00 -11.37
N ALA A 146 -3.44 -1.30 -10.82
CA ALA A 146 -3.25 -1.43 -9.37
C ALA A 146 -3.57 -0.12 -8.62
N SER A 147 -3.16 1.03 -9.16
CA SER A 147 -3.47 2.34 -8.57
C SER A 147 -4.94 2.75 -8.70
N TRP A 148 -5.64 2.35 -9.77
CA TRP A 148 -7.08 2.62 -9.93
C TRP A 148 -7.94 1.79 -8.97
N LEU A 149 -7.67 0.48 -8.84
CA LEU A 149 -8.34 -0.41 -7.87
C LEU A 149 -8.17 0.09 -6.43
N ARG A 150 -6.98 0.65 -6.10
CA ARG A 150 -6.70 1.28 -4.80
C ARG A 150 -7.74 2.33 -4.44
N ARG A 151 -8.06 3.22 -5.37
CA ARG A 151 -9.03 4.31 -5.13
C ARG A 151 -10.47 3.81 -5.03
N LYS A 152 -10.84 2.77 -5.77
CA LYS A 152 -12.21 2.22 -5.77
C LYS A 152 -12.52 1.49 -4.46
N ILE A 153 -11.61 0.64 -3.99
CA ILE A 153 -11.73 -0.06 -2.70
C ILE A 153 -11.81 0.93 -1.53
N GLN A 154 -11.09 2.04 -1.60
CA GLN A 154 -11.12 3.09 -0.58
C GLN A 154 -12.50 3.76 -0.39
N ARG A 155 -13.44 3.61 -1.35
CA ARG A 155 -14.81 4.16 -1.30
C ARG A 155 -15.89 3.14 -0.90
N MET A 156 -15.58 1.84 -0.91
CA MET A 156 -16.56 0.76 -0.66
C MET A 156 -16.72 0.36 0.82
N ILE A 157 -15.90 0.92 1.71
CA ILE A 157 -15.91 0.60 3.14
C ILE A 157 -17.01 1.45 3.81
N PRO A 158 -18.09 0.86 4.37
CA PRO A 158 -19.22 1.60 4.96
C PRO A 158 -18.81 2.48 6.14
N GLU A 159 -19.53 3.59 6.31
CA GLU A 159 -19.41 4.43 7.51
C GLU A 159 -20.00 3.68 8.72
N GLY A 160 -19.29 3.71 9.86
CA GLY A 160 -19.64 2.93 11.05
C GLY A 160 -19.10 1.50 11.09
N LEU A 161 -18.59 0.94 9.97
CA LEU A 161 -17.93 -0.38 9.99
C LEU A 161 -16.64 -0.34 10.79
N GLN A 162 -15.92 0.79 10.73
CA GLN A 162 -14.77 1.02 11.60
C GLN A 162 -15.18 0.88 13.08
N ASP A 163 -16.21 1.62 13.49
CA ASP A 163 -16.67 1.69 14.87
C ASP A 163 -17.23 0.34 15.35
N ALA A 164 -17.96 -0.38 14.50
CA ALA A 164 -18.48 -1.71 14.82
C ALA A 164 -17.37 -2.76 14.94
N VAL A 165 -16.35 -2.74 14.06
CA VAL A 165 -15.19 -3.63 14.14
C VAL A 165 -14.34 -3.30 15.37
N GLU A 166 -14.26 -2.04 15.76
CA GLU A 166 -13.61 -1.60 17.00
C GLU A 166 -14.41 -2.04 18.25
N ARG A 167 -15.73 -1.83 18.30
CA ARG A 167 -16.61 -2.27 19.42
C ARG A 167 -16.64 -3.78 19.60
N LEU A 168 -16.80 -4.54 18.51
CA LEU A 168 -16.72 -6.00 18.52
C LEU A 168 -15.31 -6.49 18.87
N GLY A 169 -14.28 -5.72 18.50
CA GLY A 169 -12.90 -5.93 18.95
C GLY A 169 -12.79 -5.86 20.48
N GLY A 170 -13.39 -4.84 21.10
CA GLY A 170 -13.42 -4.69 22.56
C GLY A 170 -14.22 -5.79 23.28
N LEU A 171 -15.38 -6.17 22.74
CA LEU A 171 -16.19 -7.28 23.28
C LEU A 171 -15.50 -8.64 23.13
N ARG A 172 -14.72 -8.82 22.06
CA ARG A 172 -13.92 -10.03 21.86
C ARG A 172 -12.92 -10.22 22.98
N GLU A 173 -12.34 -9.15 23.52
CA GLU A 173 -11.45 -9.25 24.68
C GLU A 173 -12.22 -9.73 25.93
N ARG A 174 -13.44 -9.23 26.16
CA ARG A 174 -14.30 -9.69 27.27
C ARG A 174 -14.72 -11.17 27.13
N VAL A 175 -15.10 -11.60 25.93
CA VAL A 175 -15.46 -13.00 25.64
C VAL A 175 -14.23 -13.91 25.71
N THR A 176 -13.08 -13.43 25.23
CA THR A 176 -11.84 -14.22 25.24
C THR A 176 -11.26 -14.34 26.65
N GLY A 177 -11.46 -13.33 27.50
CA GLY A 177 -11.13 -13.31 28.93
C GLY A 177 -12.13 -14.02 29.83
N SER A 178 -13.24 -14.54 29.28
CA SER A 178 -14.09 -15.47 30.01
C SER A 178 -13.45 -16.86 30.11
N ALA A 179 -13.71 -17.60 31.19
CA ALA A 179 -13.18 -18.95 31.41
C ALA A 179 -13.78 -20.02 30.46
N LEU A 180 -14.57 -19.59 29.46
CA LEU A 180 -15.33 -20.44 28.56
C LEU A 180 -14.44 -21.19 27.54
N PRO A 181 -14.70 -22.47 27.25
CA PRO A 181 -14.14 -23.22 26.13
C PRO A 181 -14.22 -22.49 24.76
N GLN A 182 -13.26 -22.78 23.88
CA GLN A 182 -13.13 -22.11 22.57
C GLN A 182 -14.39 -22.22 21.68
N LYS A 183 -15.09 -23.36 21.77
CA LYS A 183 -16.32 -23.61 21.01
C LYS A 183 -17.47 -22.69 21.45
N GLU A 184 -17.58 -22.43 22.74
CA GLU A 184 -18.61 -21.54 23.33
C GLU A 184 -18.25 -20.06 23.13
N ARG A 185 -16.97 -19.68 23.21
CA ARG A 185 -16.51 -18.33 22.86
C ARG A 185 -16.81 -17.97 21.40
N ALA A 186 -16.57 -18.90 20.48
CA ALA A 186 -16.88 -18.71 19.06
C ALA A 186 -18.38 -18.57 18.81
N ALA A 187 -19.21 -19.32 19.54
CA ALA A 187 -20.67 -19.20 19.49
C ALA A 187 -21.14 -17.83 20.00
N LEU A 188 -20.54 -17.33 21.08
CA LEU A 188 -20.85 -16.02 21.67
C LEU A 188 -20.54 -14.85 20.72
N LEU A 189 -19.35 -14.85 20.10
CA LEU A 189 -18.95 -13.79 19.17
C LEU A 189 -19.79 -13.76 17.90
N LYS A 190 -20.22 -14.95 17.44
CA LYS A 190 -21.14 -15.06 16.30
C LYS A 190 -22.51 -14.45 16.62
N GLN A 191 -22.99 -14.63 17.86
CA GLN A 191 -24.24 -14.03 18.32
C GLN A 191 -24.16 -12.50 18.47
N LEU A 192 -23.01 -11.97 18.91
CA LEU A 192 -22.76 -10.53 19.01
C LEU A 192 -22.61 -9.84 17.63
N PHE A 193 -21.88 -10.45 16.69
CA PHE A 193 -21.79 -9.90 15.33
C PHE A 193 -23.14 -9.91 14.61
N ALA A 194 -23.90 -11.01 14.73
CA ALA A 194 -25.25 -11.11 14.18
C ALA A 194 -26.21 -10.06 14.76
N PHE A 195 -25.96 -9.60 15.99
CA PHE A 195 -26.69 -8.49 16.59
C PHE A 195 -26.34 -7.13 15.94
N CYS A 196 -25.07 -6.87 15.63
CA CYS A 196 -24.61 -5.66 14.95
C CYS A 196 -25.13 -5.56 13.51
N GLU A 197 -25.12 -6.68 12.81
CA GLU A 197 -25.59 -6.76 11.42
C GLU A 197 -27.09 -6.50 11.33
N ARG A 198 -27.90 -7.04 12.25
CA ARG A 198 -29.36 -6.77 12.33
C ARG A 198 -29.70 -5.30 12.61
N LYS A 199 -28.72 -4.52 13.08
CA LYS A 199 -28.83 -3.09 13.38
C LYS A 199 -28.13 -2.22 12.33
N GLU A 200 -27.68 -2.79 11.20
CA GLU A 200 -26.95 -2.08 10.15
C GLU A 200 -25.70 -1.33 10.65
N PHE A 201 -25.03 -1.87 11.68
CA PHE A 201 -23.90 -1.22 12.36
C PHE A 201 -24.23 0.13 13.01
N ARG A 202 -25.53 0.43 13.18
CA ARG A 202 -26.07 1.55 13.96
C ARG A 202 -26.52 1.04 15.32
N LEU A 203 -25.55 0.87 16.20
CA LEU A 203 -25.73 0.36 17.56
C LEU A 203 -26.03 1.52 18.52
N THR A 204 -26.95 1.35 19.46
CA THR A 204 -27.03 2.23 20.63
C THR A 204 -26.10 1.72 21.74
N ASP A 205 -25.63 2.62 22.60
CA ASP A 205 -24.63 2.28 23.60
C ASP A 205 -25.17 1.28 24.65
N GLY A 206 -24.34 0.30 25.04
CA GLY A 206 -24.66 -0.73 26.03
C GLY A 206 -25.52 -1.92 25.56
N GLU A 207 -26.07 -1.90 24.33
CA GLU A 207 -26.91 -2.99 23.81
C GLU A 207 -26.14 -4.33 23.67
N LEU A 208 -24.87 -4.27 23.28
CA LEU A 208 -24.03 -5.47 23.12
C LEU A 208 -23.50 -5.98 24.47
N ASP A 209 -23.23 -5.08 25.41
CA ASP A 209 -22.69 -5.40 26.73
C ASP A 209 -23.72 -6.14 27.60
N GLY A 210 -24.99 -5.72 27.57
CA GLY A 210 -26.07 -6.39 28.31
C GLY A 210 -26.36 -7.81 27.82
N LEU A 211 -26.20 -8.06 26.52
CA LEU A 211 -26.35 -9.40 25.94
C LEU A 211 -25.22 -10.34 26.39
N LEU A 212 -24.01 -9.82 26.54
CA LEU A 212 -22.82 -10.59 26.93
C LEU A 212 -22.89 -11.07 28.39
N GLU A 213 -23.31 -10.22 29.34
CA GLU A 213 -23.34 -10.60 30.77
C GLU A 213 -24.32 -11.74 31.07
N THR A 214 -25.48 -11.71 30.41
CA THR A 214 -26.52 -12.74 30.55
C THR A 214 -26.00 -14.14 30.21
N LEU A 215 -25.06 -14.23 29.27
CA LEU A 215 -24.51 -15.51 28.80
C LEU A 215 -23.39 -16.05 29.69
N LEU A 216 -22.64 -15.18 30.39
CA LEU A 216 -21.47 -15.56 31.20
C LEU A 216 -21.82 -16.12 32.59
N GLN A 217 -22.90 -15.65 33.22
CA GLN A 217 -23.29 -16.05 34.58
C GLN A 217 -23.64 -17.55 34.70
N LYS A 218 -24.11 -18.14 33.62
CA LYS A 218 -24.66 -19.50 33.59
C LYS A 218 -23.60 -20.60 33.71
N GLU A 219 -22.34 -20.33 33.37
CA GLU A 219 -21.29 -21.36 33.30
C GLU A 219 -20.40 -21.46 34.55
N ARG A 220 -20.30 -20.42 35.39
CA ARG A 220 -19.33 -20.38 36.51
C ARG A 220 -19.68 -21.28 37.71
N ASN A 221 -20.94 -21.69 37.88
CA ASN A 221 -21.39 -22.39 39.08
C ASN A 221 -21.06 -23.90 39.09
N GLU A 222 -20.59 -24.49 37.98
CA GLU A 222 -20.42 -25.94 37.85
C GLU A 222 -18.98 -26.45 38.13
N GLU A 223 -17.94 -25.59 38.10
CA GLU A 223 -16.53 -26.01 38.15
C GLU A 223 -15.91 -26.16 39.57
N ALA A 224 -16.40 -25.45 40.59
CA ALA A 224 -15.69 -25.28 41.88
C ALA A 224 -15.63 -26.51 42.82
N VAL A 225 -16.37 -27.59 42.55
CA VAL A 225 -16.57 -28.71 43.51
C VAL A 225 -15.51 -29.84 43.40
N LYS A 226 -14.51 -29.75 42.50
CA LYS A 226 -13.78 -30.95 42.00
C LYS A 226 -12.34 -31.26 42.47
N MET A 227 -11.56 -30.42 43.19
CA MET A 227 -10.07 -30.58 43.24
C MET A 227 -9.41 -30.40 44.64
N GLY A 228 -8.55 -31.35 45.09
CA GLY A 228 -7.84 -31.32 46.40
C GLY A 228 -6.31 -31.58 46.36
N LYS A 229 -5.49 -30.64 45.87
CA LYS A 229 -3.99 -30.69 45.81
C LYS A 229 -3.32 -29.46 46.47
N LYS A 230 -2.07 -29.61 46.96
CA LYS A 230 -1.17 -28.52 47.43
C LYS A 230 -0.67 -27.63 46.27
N LEU A 231 -0.49 -26.32 46.52
CA LEU A 231 -0.13 -25.29 45.52
C LEU A 231 1.31 -24.78 45.68
N ARG A 232 2.15 -24.83 44.62
CA ARG A 232 3.56 -24.36 44.65
C ARG A 232 3.74 -22.96 44.04
N ILE A 233 4.27 -22.02 44.81
CA ILE A 233 4.42 -20.60 44.44
C ILE A 233 5.91 -20.25 44.27
N GLY A 234 6.31 -19.91 43.06
CA GLY A 234 7.65 -19.45 42.70
C GLY A 234 7.91 -18.00 43.09
N THR A 235 9.08 -17.72 43.69
CA THR A 235 9.55 -16.35 43.93
C THR A 235 11.08 -16.22 43.89
N ARG A 236 11.59 -14.98 43.83
CA ARG A 236 13.04 -14.70 43.91
C ARG A 236 13.51 -14.67 45.36
N GLY A 237 14.79 -14.96 45.59
CA GLY A 237 15.38 -14.99 46.94
C GLY A 237 15.64 -13.62 47.60
N SER A 238 15.26 -12.51 46.98
CA SER A 238 15.44 -11.18 47.60
C SER A 238 14.40 -10.93 48.68
N ARG A 239 14.74 -10.17 49.74
CA ARG A 239 13.80 -9.83 50.83
C ARG A 239 12.47 -9.25 50.32
N LEU A 240 12.53 -8.39 49.31
CA LEU A 240 11.33 -7.79 48.71
C LEU A 240 10.47 -8.83 48.00
N ALA A 241 11.07 -9.74 47.23
CA ALA A 241 10.35 -10.77 46.51
C ALA A 241 9.71 -11.81 47.44
N LEU A 242 10.39 -12.15 48.55
CA LEU A 242 9.81 -12.99 49.60
C LEU A 242 8.62 -12.31 50.29
N ALA A 243 8.73 -11.01 50.59
CA ALA A 243 7.61 -10.25 51.13
C ALA A 243 6.42 -10.19 50.16
N GLN A 244 6.67 -10.14 48.85
CA GLN A 244 5.61 -10.19 47.83
C GLN A 244 4.94 -11.55 47.74
N ALA A 245 5.71 -12.65 47.82
CA ALA A 245 5.15 -14.00 47.82
C ALA A 245 4.28 -14.26 49.06
N ALA A 246 4.71 -13.80 50.24
CA ALA A 246 3.91 -13.90 51.47
C ALA A 246 2.57 -13.17 51.39
N LEU A 247 2.50 -12.04 50.65
CA LEU A 247 1.24 -11.34 50.41
C LEU A 247 0.27 -12.15 49.52
N VAL A 248 0.80 -12.86 48.51
CA VAL A 248 0.01 -13.74 47.65
C VAL A 248 -0.47 -14.96 48.43
N GLU A 249 0.39 -15.59 49.21
CA GLU A 249 0.01 -16.71 50.10
C GLU A 249 -1.11 -16.31 51.06
N LYS A 250 -1.00 -15.14 51.69
CA LYS A 250 -2.02 -14.63 52.59
C LYS A 250 -3.36 -14.43 51.89
N ALA A 251 -3.36 -13.81 50.70
CA ALA A 251 -4.59 -13.57 49.94
C ALA A 251 -5.26 -14.89 49.51
N LEU A 252 -4.47 -15.88 49.09
CA LEU A 252 -4.97 -17.20 48.68
C LEU A 252 -5.54 -17.98 49.87
N ALA A 253 -4.89 -17.90 51.03
CA ALA A 253 -5.38 -18.53 52.26
C ALA A 253 -6.69 -17.91 52.76
N GLU A 254 -6.88 -16.60 52.57
CA GLU A 254 -8.13 -15.90 52.89
C GLU A 254 -9.27 -16.28 51.92
N ALA A 255 -8.97 -16.41 50.62
CA ALA A 255 -9.96 -16.81 49.61
C ALA A 255 -10.35 -18.30 49.71
N PHE A 256 -9.41 -19.16 50.09
CA PHE A 256 -9.60 -20.61 50.19
C PHE A 256 -9.09 -21.14 51.54
N PRO A 257 -9.90 -21.09 52.60
CA PRO A 257 -9.55 -21.63 53.91
C PRO A 257 -9.30 -23.14 53.83
N GLY A 258 -8.04 -23.56 53.90
CA GLY A 258 -7.62 -24.97 53.76
C GLY A 258 -6.71 -25.27 52.57
N LEU A 259 -6.43 -24.28 51.72
CA LEU A 259 -5.41 -24.39 50.67
C LEU A 259 -4.01 -24.39 51.30
N GLU A 260 -3.25 -25.45 51.07
CA GLU A 260 -1.85 -25.56 51.51
C GLU A 260 -0.91 -25.07 50.40
N THR A 261 0.00 -24.13 50.73
CA THR A 261 0.99 -23.55 49.80
C THR A 261 2.43 -23.97 50.11
N GLU A 262 3.30 -23.95 49.09
CA GLU A 262 4.75 -24.19 49.20
C GLU A 262 5.53 -23.15 48.38
N LEU A 263 6.56 -22.51 48.96
CA LEU A 263 7.41 -21.54 48.26
C LEU A 263 8.59 -22.21 47.53
N VAL A 264 8.72 -21.92 46.23
CA VAL A 264 9.84 -22.37 45.38
C VAL A 264 10.75 -21.18 45.06
N ILE A 265 11.92 -21.10 45.70
CA ILE A 265 12.85 -19.98 45.52
C ILE A 265 13.80 -20.26 44.34
N LEU A 266 13.77 -19.38 43.32
CA LEU A 266 14.72 -19.43 42.19
C LEU A 266 15.75 -18.30 42.26
N ARG A 267 16.99 -18.61 41.84
CA ARG A 267 18.05 -17.62 41.60
C ARG A 267 18.09 -17.27 40.11
N THR A 268 17.99 -15.99 39.79
CA THR A 268 17.95 -15.52 38.40
C THR A 268 19.33 -15.06 37.92
N ARG A 269 19.58 -15.06 36.61
CA ARG A 269 20.81 -14.48 36.03
C ARG A 269 21.06 -13.04 36.44
N GLY A 270 20.00 -12.25 36.64
CA GLY A 270 20.13 -10.86 37.09
C GLY A 270 20.61 -10.70 38.53
N ASP A 271 20.60 -11.77 39.32
CA ASP A 271 21.23 -11.81 40.64
C ASP A 271 22.75 -12.10 40.55
N GLN A 272 23.22 -12.69 39.45
CA GLN A 272 24.62 -13.10 39.22
C GLN A 272 25.50 -12.01 38.60
N VAL A 273 24.92 -11.09 37.80
CA VAL A 273 25.66 -10.02 37.09
C VAL A 273 25.41 -8.66 37.76
N GLN A 274 26.32 -8.26 38.66
CA GLN A 274 26.22 -6.99 39.41
C GLN A 274 27.23 -5.91 38.96
N ASP A 275 28.14 -6.24 38.06
CA ASP A 275 29.31 -5.46 37.62
C ASP A 275 29.03 -4.51 36.43
N ARG A 276 27.87 -4.64 35.75
CA ARG A 276 27.53 -3.85 34.56
C ARG A 276 26.05 -3.39 34.49
N PRO A 277 25.73 -2.29 33.76
CA PRO A 277 24.35 -1.80 33.55
C PRO A 277 23.44 -2.83 32.87
N LEU A 278 22.13 -2.86 33.18
CA LEU A 278 21.20 -3.89 32.66
C LEU A 278 21.06 -3.79 31.14
N SER A 279 21.22 -2.57 30.61
CA SER A 279 21.26 -2.26 29.19
C SER A 279 22.41 -2.92 28.43
N GLN A 280 23.50 -3.34 29.11
CA GLN A 280 24.67 -3.98 28.50
C GLN A 280 24.67 -5.51 28.62
N VAL A 281 23.66 -6.12 29.26
CA VAL A 281 23.58 -7.59 29.50
C VAL A 281 22.83 -8.33 28.37
N GLY A 282 22.27 -7.62 27.39
CA GLY A 282 21.99 -8.16 26.05
C GLY A 282 20.92 -9.25 25.89
N GLN A 283 20.10 -9.55 26.90
CA GLN A 283 18.94 -10.44 26.73
C GLN A 283 17.68 -9.85 27.39
N LYS A 284 16.56 -9.84 26.67
CA LYS A 284 15.24 -9.49 27.19
C LYS A 284 14.90 -10.41 28.37
N GLY A 285 14.45 -9.86 29.51
CA GLY A 285 13.86 -10.65 30.59
C GLY A 285 14.84 -11.35 31.55
N VAL A 286 15.99 -10.74 31.88
CA VAL A 286 17.07 -11.29 32.76
C VAL A 286 16.61 -11.81 34.15
N PHE A 287 15.35 -11.56 34.54
CA PHE A 287 14.76 -12.00 35.82
C PHE A 287 13.57 -12.97 35.68
N VAL A 288 13.09 -13.26 34.47
CA VAL A 288 11.78 -13.91 34.25
C VAL A 288 11.89 -15.22 33.48
N SER A 289 12.91 -15.39 32.62
CA SER A 289 13.10 -16.60 31.81
C SER A 289 13.15 -17.91 32.60
N GLU A 290 13.79 -17.89 33.78
CA GLU A 290 13.92 -19.06 34.65
C GLU A 290 12.59 -19.43 35.34
N PHE A 291 11.73 -18.43 35.59
CA PHE A 291 10.37 -18.62 36.13
C PHE A 291 9.44 -19.18 35.06
N GLU A 292 9.46 -18.61 33.85
CA GLU A 292 8.66 -19.09 32.73
C GLU A 292 8.96 -20.56 32.42
N THR A 293 10.25 -20.94 32.41
CA THR A 293 10.68 -22.33 32.22
C THR A 293 10.17 -23.22 33.35
N ALA A 294 10.25 -22.78 34.61
CA ALA A 294 9.81 -23.57 35.76
C ALA A 294 8.29 -23.76 35.82
N LEU A 295 7.52 -22.76 35.37
CA LEU A 295 6.07 -22.85 35.21
C LEU A 295 5.70 -23.84 34.11
N LEU A 296 6.34 -23.76 32.94
CA LEU A 296 6.06 -24.66 31.81
C LEU A 296 6.45 -26.12 32.10
N GLU A 297 7.54 -26.35 32.82
CA GLU A 297 7.98 -27.68 33.23
C GLU A 297 7.20 -28.25 34.43
N GLY A 298 6.25 -27.51 35.00
CA GLY A 298 5.46 -27.96 36.15
C GLY A 298 6.25 -28.08 37.45
N ARG A 299 7.41 -27.42 37.56
CA ARG A 299 8.21 -27.33 38.79
C ARG A 299 7.58 -26.40 39.84
N MET A 300 6.74 -25.47 39.39
CA MET A 300 5.89 -24.61 40.21
C MET A 300 4.54 -24.41 39.52
N ASP A 301 3.55 -23.95 40.26
CA ASP A 301 2.18 -23.78 39.77
C ASP A 301 1.85 -22.31 39.49
N LEU A 302 2.34 -21.40 40.35
CA LEU A 302 2.25 -19.95 40.17
C LEU A 302 3.63 -19.31 40.36
N ALA A 303 3.86 -18.14 39.78
CA ALA A 303 5.07 -17.32 40.00
C ALA A 303 4.70 -15.88 40.37
N VAL A 304 5.42 -15.30 41.33
CA VAL A 304 5.14 -13.96 41.88
C VAL A 304 6.15 -12.94 41.40
N HIS A 305 5.65 -11.87 40.78
CA HIS A 305 6.47 -10.82 40.19
C HIS A 305 6.06 -9.43 40.67
N SER A 306 7.04 -8.51 40.69
CA SER A 306 6.73 -7.08 40.66
C SER A 306 6.20 -6.72 39.27
N GLY A 307 5.02 -6.10 39.18
CA GLY A 307 4.37 -5.81 37.90
C GLY A 307 5.23 -5.01 36.92
N LYS A 308 6.06 -4.09 37.43
CA LYS A 308 7.01 -3.28 36.64
C LYS A 308 8.22 -4.06 36.08
N ASP A 309 8.51 -5.24 36.62
CA ASP A 309 9.64 -6.07 36.23
C ASP A 309 9.22 -7.18 35.23
N LEU A 310 7.91 -7.36 35.01
CA LEU A 310 7.39 -8.31 34.03
C LEU A 310 7.67 -7.83 32.60
N PRO A 311 8.14 -8.72 31.70
CA PRO A 311 8.26 -8.39 30.29
C PRO A 311 6.89 -8.07 29.71
N VAL A 312 6.83 -7.24 28.67
CA VAL A 312 5.56 -6.83 28.05
C VAL A 312 4.87 -8.03 27.36
N ARG A 313 5.64 -9.04 26.92
CA ARG A 313 5.17 -10.32 26.39
C ARG A 313 5.68 -11.47 27.27
N LEU A 314 4.79 -12.37 27.67
CA LEU A 314 5.12 -13.62 28.37
C LEU A 314 5.44 -14.73 27.37
N ALA A 315 6.08 -15.80 27.82
CA ALA A 315 6.25 -17.03 27.03
C ALA A 315 4.90 -17.66 26.62
N ASP A 316 4.87 -18.30 25.45
CA ASP A 316 3.65 -18.93 24.94
C ASP A 316 3.20 -20.07 25.89
N GLY A 317 1.94 -20.03 26.32
CA GLY A 317 1.38 -20.97 27.30
C GLY A 317 1.30 -20.45 28.75
N LEU A 318 1.77 -19.23 29.01
CA LEU A 318 1.68 -18.55 30.31
C LEU A 318 0.76 -17.32 30.28
N GLU A 319 0.14 -17.02 31.41
CA GLU A 319 -0.77 -15.88 31.60
C GLU A 319 -0.57 -15.21 32.96
N ILE A 320 -0.98 -13.94 33.09
CA ILE A 320 -1.11 -13.31 34.41
C ILE A 320 -2.44 -13.73 35.02
N ALA A 321 -2.39 -14.76 35.86
CA ALA A 321 -3.55 -15.32 36.53
C ALA A 321 -4.24 -14.31 37.46
N ALA A 322 -3.47 -13.50 38.20
CA ALA A 322 -4.01 -12.50 39.15
C ALA A 322 -3.10 -11.29 39.32
N VAL A 323 -3.66 -10.16 39.73
CA VAL A 323 -2.91 -9.04 40.32
C VAL A 323 -3.50 -8.65 41.67
N LEU A 324 -2.64 -8.40 42.66
CA LEU A 324 -3.07 -7.98 43.99
C LEU A 324 -3.35 -6.46 44.04
N PRO A 325 -4.11 -5.98 45.04
CA PRO A 325 -4.35 -4.55 45.24
C PRO A 325 -3.06 -3.71 45.19
N ARG A 326 -3.09 -2.64 44.39
CA ARG A 326 -1.94 -1.78 44.15
C ARG A 326 -1.50 -1.04 45.42
N ALA A 327 -0.22 -1.15 45.76
CA ALA A 327 0.43 -0.31 46.77
C ALA A 327 0.79 1.08 46.20
N ASP A 328 1.16 2.02 47.07
CA ASP A 328 1.52 3.39 46.68
C ASP A 328 2.53 3.43 45.52
N ALA A 329 2.09 3.98 44.39
CA ALA A 329 2.84 3.99 43.15
C ALA A 329 3.95 5.05 43.14
N ARG A 330 3.98 6.01 44.07
CA ARG A 330 4.91 7.14 44.07
C ARG A 330 6.38 6.70 44.17
N ASP A 331 7.26 7.56 43.66
CA ASP A 331 8.69 7.50 43.97
C ASP A 331 8.98 8.27 45.26
N VAL A 332 10.11 7.98 45.89
CA VAL A 332 10.56 8.63 47.13
C VAL A 332 11.98 9.13 46.90
N LEU A 333 12.19 10.43 47.15
CA LEU A 333 13.52 10.99 47.32
C LEU A 333 14.01 10.64 48.73
N VAL A 334 15.14 9.93 48.80
CA VAL A 334 15.78 9.51 50.04
C VAL A 334 17.03 10.36 50.22
N LEU A 335 17.09 11.14 51.30
CA LEU A 335 18.23 11.97 51.67
C LEU A 335 18.83 11.48 53.00
N PRO A 336 20.12 11.71 53.28
CA PRO A 336 20.69 11.50 54.61
C PRO A 336 19.93 12.32 55.67
N GLY A 337 19.73 11.76 56.86
CA GLY A 337 19.12 12.45 58.00
C GLY A 337 19.95 13.66 58.47
N ARG A 338 19.36 14.50 59.35
CA ARG A 338 19.96 15.73 59.89
C ARG A 338 21.37 15.46 60.45
N GLY A 339 22.40 15.76 59.65
CA GLY A 339 23.81 15.55 59.99
C GLY A 339 24.77 15.39 58.80
N GLY A 340 24.27 15.11 57.58
CA GLY A 340 25.12 14.75 56.42
C GLY A 340 25.55 15.86 55.45
N LEU A 341 25.05 17.10 55.55
CA LEU A 341 25.45 18.23 54.67
C LEU A 341 26.64 19.03 55.23
N ALA A 342 27.47 18.41 56.07
CA ALA A 342 28.70 19.01 56.58
C ALA A 342 29.89 18.46 55.78
N GLY A 343 30.29 19.16 54.72
CA GLY A 343 31.49 18.76 53.98
C GLY A 343 31.65 19.38 52.59
N THR A 344 31.62 20.71 52.47
CA THR A 344 32.47 21.38 51.46
C THR A 344 32.93 22.72 52.02
N GLU A 345 34.25 22.86 52.16
CA GLU A 345 34.95 24.01 52.70
C GLU A 345 34.79 25.26 51.81
N GLU A 346 34.78 26.41 52.50
CA GLU A 346 35.02 27.78 52.07
C GLU A 346 35.49 28.02 50.63
N LYS A 347 34.65 28.66 49.80
CA LYS A 347 35.12 29.65 48.82
C LYS A 347 34.20 30.88 48.78
N ALA A 348 34.69 31.92 49.45
CA ALA A 348 34.52 33.35 49.24
C ALA A 348 33.12 33.89 48.85
N ALA A 349 32.48 34.54 49.83
CA ALA A 349 31.35 35.45 49.63
C ALA A 349 31.78 36.76 48.95
N PRO A 350 30.98 37.35 48.04
CA PRO A 350 30.97 38.78 47.82
C PRO A 350 30.06 39.46 48.84
N GLN A 351 30.53 40.58 49.39
CA GLN A 351 29.83 41.42 50.36
C GLN A 351 28.58 42.06 49.74
N GLY A 352 27.48 42.04 50.48
CA GLY A 352 26.25 42.78 50.16
C GLY A 352 25.06 42.21 50.92
N GLY A 353 24.65 42.89 52.00
CA GLY A 353 23.60 42.44 52.90
C GLY A 353 22.23 42.31 52.22
N ALA A 354 21.66 41.10 52.29
CA ALA A 354 20.23 40.86 52.32
C ALA A 354 20.01 39.51 53.04
N SER A 355 19.07 39.49 53.98
CA SER A 355 18.73 38.35 54.84
C SER A 355 18.62 37.01 54.08
N CYS A 356 19.35 35.98 54.54
CA CYS A 356 19.23 34.61 54.02
C CYS A 356 17.83 34.06 54.27
N THR A 357 16.95 34.19 53.29
CA THR A 357 15.74 33.38 53.11
C THR A 357 16.01 32.17 52.21
N SER A 358 17.26 31.95 51.77
CA SER A 358 17.65 30.93 50.79
C SER A 358 18.22 29.63 51.40
N CYS A 359 18.28 29.54 52.72
CA CYS A 359 18.82 28.39 53.44
C CYS A 359 17.68 27.41 53.80
N VAL A 360 17.63 26.22 53.17
CA VAL A 360 16.65 25.13 53.46
C VAL A 360 16.72 24.67 54.93
N ALA A 361 17.83 24.95 55.62
CA ALA A 361 18.01 24.69 57.05
C ALA A 361 17.28 25.70 57.96
N CYS A 362 16.78 26.84 57.45
CA CYS A 362 16.26 27.94 58.26
C CYS A 362 14.74 28.16 58.14
N ALA A 363 14.01 27.32 57.41
CA ALA A 363 12.54 27.41 57.35
C ALA A 363 11.91 26.83 58.64
N PRO A 364 11.18 27.63 59.44
CA PRO A 364 10.51 27.14 60.63
C PRO A 364 9.18 26.47 60.22
N GLY A 365 9.18 25.14 60.14
CA GLY A 365 7.99 24.34 59.87
C GLY A 365 8.38 22.98 59.29
N GLY A 366 7.97 21.89 59.95
CA GLY A 366 8.31 20.52 59.57
C GLY A 366 8.00 20.21 58.09
N LEU A 367 9.00 19.68 57.39
CA LEU A 367 8.89 19.21 56.01
C LEU A 367 8.09 17.89 56.00
N ALA A 368 6.77 17.98 55.82
CA ALA A 368 5.87 16.83 55.84
C ALA A 368 4.77 16.90 54.76
N GLY A 369 4.85 17.83 53.81
CA GLY A 369 3.89 17.99 52.71
C GLY A 369 4.43 17.54 51.34
N GLU A 370 3.54 17.17 50.42
CA GLU A 370 3.87 16.71 49.06
C GLU A 370 4.63 17.76 48.22
N GLY A 371 4.46 19.04 48.52
CA GLY A 371 5.23 20.14 47.93
C GLY A 371 6.69 20.23 48.42
N ASP A 372 7.03 19.58 49.53
CA ASP A 372 8.36 19.64 50.14
C ASP A 372 9.39 18.78 49.42
N ALA A 373 8.98 17.65 48.83
CA ALA A 373 9.89 16.75 48.11
C ALA A 373 10.50 17.39 46.86
N ILE A 374 9.68 18.08 46.06
CA ILE A 374 10.15 18.80 44.86
C ILE A 374 11.00 20.00 45.24
N ARG A 375 10.63 20.73 46.31
CA ARG A 375 11.45 21.83 46.84
C ARG A 375 12.81 21.33 47.34
N ALA A 376 12.84 20.22 48.08
CA ALA A 376 14.07 19.60 48.56
C ALA A 376 14.95 19.12 47.40
N LEU A 377 14.36 18.50 46.36
CA LEU A 377 15.08 18.09 45.16
C LEU A 377 15.68 19.30 44.42
N ALA A 378 14.90 20.37 44.23
CA ALA A 378 15.35 21.57 43.53
C ALA A 378 16.43 22.35 44.30
N ALA A 379 16.44 22.25 45.63
CA ALA A 379 17.37 22.96 46.51
C ALA A 379 18.69 22.21 46.76
N LEU A 380 18.91 21.07 46.11
CA LEU A 380 20.21 20.38 46.17
C LEU A 380 21.33 21.26 45.58
N PRO A 381 22.55 21.20 46.18
CA PRO A 381 23.68 22.00 45.71
C PRO A 381 24.13 21.58 44.31
N ALA A 382 24.79 22.50 43.61
CA ALA A 382 25.38 22.22 42.30
C ALA A 382 26.45 21.11 42.43
N GLY A 383 26.36 20.08 41.60
CA GLY A 383 27.24 18.91 41.65
C GLY A 383 26.77 17.78 42.58
N ALA A 384 25.63 17.91 43.28
CA ALA A 384 25.07 16.83 44.10
C ALA A 384 24.82 15.56 43.26
N VAL A 385 25.20 14.39 43.78
CA VAL A 385 25.13 13.11 43.08
C VAL A 385 23.92 12.31 43.53
N ILE A 386 22.90 12.22 42.67
CA ILE A 386 21.67 11.47 42.95
C ILE A 386 21.67 10.10 42.27
N GLY A 387 21.57 9.05 43.09
CA GLY A 387 21.58 7.66 42.64
C GLY A 387 20.18 7.16 42.27
N THR A 388 20.02 6.70 41.03
CA THR A 388 18.78 6.05 40.59
C THR A 388 19.03 4.94 39.59
N GLY A 389 18.24 3.87 39.62
CA GLY A 389 18.39 2.75 38.68
C GLY A 389 17.60 2.93 37.37
N SER A 390 16.98 4.09 37.14
CA SER A 390 15.99 4.28 36.07
C SER A 390 16.24 5.57 35.30
N LEU A 391 16.30 5.47 33.96
CA LEU A 391 16.42 6.64 33.07
C LEU A 391 15.21 7.58 33.18
N ARG A 392 13.99 7.06 33.42
CA ARG A 392 12.80 7.85 33.74
C ARG A 392 13.05 8.81 34.90
N ARG A 393 13.58 8.29 36.01
CA ARG A 393 13.87 9.08 37.21
C ARG A 393 14.95 10.12 36.96
N GLN A 394 15.95 9.82 36.12
CA GLN A 394 16.97 10.79 35.75
C GLN A 394 16.39 11.97 34.96
N LEU A 395 15.48 11.71 34.02
CA LEU A 395 14.84 12.77 33.24
C LEU A 395 13.99 13.69 34.11
N TYR A 396 13.13 13.13 34.96
CA TYR A 396 12.36 13.92 35.92
C TYR A 396 13.28 14.66 36.89
N GLY A 397 14.30 13.98 37.42
CA GLY A 397 15.28 14.58 38.31
C GLY A 397 15.97 15.81 37.70
N LYS A 398 16.49 15.68 36.48
CA LYS A 398 17.13 16.78 35.75
C LYS A 398 16.18 17.93 35.42
N ARG A 399 14.88 17.66 35.27
CA ARG A 399 13.86 18.70 35.06
C ARG A 399 13.68 19.61 36.28
N PHE A 400 13.76 19.05 37.49
CA PHE A 400 13.58 19.80 38.73
C PHE A 400 14.90 20.28 39.36
N CYS A 401 16.02 19.62 39.07
CA CYS A 401 17.35 19.94 39.59
C CYS A 401 18.41 19.74 38.49
N PRO A 402 18.49 20.64 37.50
CA PRO A 402 19.45 20.52 36.39
C PRO A 402 20.91 20.62 36.84
N GLN A 403 21.17 21.19 38.02
CA GLN A 403 22.50 21.35 38.61
C GLN A 403 23.06 20.09 39.30
N ALA A 404 22.22 19.09 39.56
CA ALA A 404 22.64 17.83 40.16
C ALA A 404 23.05 16.78 39.10
N GLU A 405 24.00 15.93 39.46
CA GLU A 405 24.42 14.81 38.65
C GLU A 405 23.59 13.55 38.98
N PHE A 406 22.90 12.99 37.99
CA PHE A 406 22.12 11.76 38.17
C PHE A 406 22.89 10.54 37.67
N ARG A 407 23.29 9.65 38.58
CA ARG A 407 24.09 8.45 38.28
C ARG A 407 23.27 7.17 38.40
N LEU A 408 23.55 6.21 37.53
CA LEU A 408 22.93 4.89 37.59
C LEU A 408 23.44 4.11 38.82
N ILE A 409 22.52 3.58 39.64
CA ILE A 409 22.85 2.75 40.81
C ILE A 409 22.22 1.35 40.71
N ARG A 410 23.01 0.33 41.07
CA ARG A 410 22.64 -1.10 41.06
C ARG A 410 22.62 -1.67 42.48
N GLY A 411 21.89 -2.76 42.65
CA GLY A 411 21.72 -3.46 43.93
C GLY A 411 20.26 -3.50 44.40
N ASN A 412 19.97 -4.34 45.40
CA ASN A 412 18.68 -4.38 46.10
C ASN A 412 18.49 -3.13 46.99
N VAL A 413 17.30 -2.95 47.57
CA VAL A 413 16.96 -1.75 48.34
C VAL A 413 17.95 -1.50 49.49
N ASP A 414 18.23 -2.51 50.31
CA ASP A 414 19.18 -2.39 51.43
C ASP A 414 20.59 -2.00 50.97
N SER A 415 21.11 -2.61 49.90
CA SER A 415 22.45 -2.29 49.36
C SER A 415 22.55 -0.88 48.79
N ARG A 416 21.45 -0.32 48.27
CA ARG A 416 21.43 1.08 47.81
C ARG A 416 21.47 2.04 48.98
N LEU A 417 20.69 1.79 50.04
CA LEU A 417 20.72 2.61 51.25
C LEU A 417 22.11 2.60 51.91
N LYS A 418 22.80 1.45 51.93
CA LYS A 418 24.20 1.37 52.38
C LYS A 418 25.17 2.23 51.55
N LYS A 419 24.95 2.32 50.23
CA LYS A 419 25.77 3.19 49.35
C LYS A 419 25.52 4.68 49.57
N LEU A 420 24.29 5.04 49.93
CA LEU A 420 23.94 6.40 50.36
C LEU A 420 24.63 6.73 51.70
N GLU A 421 24.57 5.81 52.66
CA GLU A 421 25.25 5.97 53.95
C GLU A 421 26.78 6.09 53.81
N ALA A 422 27.38 5.33 52.90
CA ALA A 422 28.82 5.38 52.65
C ALA A 422 29.29 6.69 51.97
N GLY A 423 28.41 7.66 51.74
CA GLY A 423 28.73 8.96 51.12
C GLY A 423 28.97 8.89 49.61
N GLY A 424 28.64 7.78 48.95
CA GLY A 424 28.81 7.64 47.49
C GLY A 424 27.76 8.39 46.66
N TYR A 425 26.69 8.86 47.31
CA TYR A 425 25.57 9.60 46.73
C TYR A 425 25.06 10.60 47.77
N ASP A 426 24.59 11.76 47.34
CA ASP A 426 23.95 12.77 48.20
C ASP A 426 22.45 12.51 48.41
N GLY A 427 21.88 11.63 47.57
CA GLY A 427 20.49 11.21 47.67
C GLY A 427 20.16 10.06 46.70
N LEU A 428 19.03 9.40 46.92
CA LEU A 428 18.53 8.33 46.07
C LEU A 428 17.08 8.56 45.65
N ILE A 429 16.68 7.99 44.51
CA ILE A 429 15.25 7.91 44.14
C ILE A 429 14.82 6.44 44.06
N LEU A 430 13.92 6.03 44.96
CA LEU A 430 13.41 4.66 45.11
C LEU A 430 11.88 4.60 44.96
N ALA A 431 11.32 3.40 44.79
CA ALA A 431 9.86 3.23 44.70
C ALA A 431 9.27 3.10 46.12
N LYS A 432 8.20 3.84 46.43
CA LYS A 432 7.57 3.83 47.75
C LYS A 432 7.07 2.44 48.15
N ALA A 433 6.33 1.77 47.26
CA ALA A 433 5.86 0.40 47.50
C ALA A 433 6.97 -0.60 47.91
N GLY A 434 8.20 -0.43 47.42
CA GLY A 434 9.31 -1.30 47.80
C GLY A 434 9.86 -1.01 49.20
N LEU A 435 9.82 0.25 49.63
CA LEU A 435 10.22 0.67 50.97
C LEU A 435 9.17 0.25 52.01
N ASP A 436 7.88 0.48 51.70
CA ASP A 436 6.76 0.19 52.58
C ASP A 436 6.62 -1.32 52.84
N ARG A 437 6.72 -2.16 51.79
CA ARG A 437 6.70 -3.63 51.93
C ARG A 437 7.82 -4.20 52.79
N LEU A 438 8.91 -3.46 52.94
CA LEU A 438 10.07 -3.85 53.75
C LEU A 438 10.10 -3.17 55.13
N GLY A 439 9.12 -2.32 55.46
CA GLY A 439 9.10 -1.54 56.69
C GLY A 439 10.31 -0.61 56.85
N ILE A 440 10.90 -0.16 55.73
CA ILE A 440 12.14 0.63 55.76
C ILE A 440 11.94 2.04 56.34
N PRO A 441 10.90 2.80 55.96
CA PRO A 441 10.71 4.15 56.51
C PRO A 441 10.54 4.14 58.03
N GLU A 442 9.87 3.12 58.58
CA GLU A 442 9.70 2.94 60.03
C GLU A 442 11.00 2.54 60.71
N ARG A 443 11.84 1.71 60.07
CA ARG A 443 13.10 1.20 60.63
C ARG A 443 14.26 2.20 60.53
N GLU A 444 14.30 2.98 59.46
CA GLU A 444 15.46 3.82 59.09
C GLU A 444 15.13 5.33 59.07
N GLY A 445 13.94 5.73 59.53
CA GLY A 445 13.45 7.13 59.49
C GLY A 445 14.30 8.12 60.28
N ASP A 446 15.06 7.66 61.29
CA ASP A 446 16.03 8.48 62.01
C ASP A 446 17.31 8.74 61.20
N ARG A 447 17.65 7.82 60.28
CA ARG A 447 18.90 7.83 59.51
C ARG A 447 18.74 8.46 58.13
N PHE A 448 17.56 8.36 57.55
CA PHE A 448 17.24 8.91 56.23
C PHE A 448 15.90 9.64 56.25
N LEU A 449 15.85 10.74 55.50
CA LEU A 449 14.62 11.44 55.21
C LEU A 449 13.97 10.84 53.95
N PHE A 450 12.73 10.37 54.08
CA PHE A 450 11.94 9.79 52.99
C PHE A 450 10.88 10.79 52.53
N LEU A 451 11.07 11.40 51.36
CA LEU A 451 10.17 12.41 50.80
C LEU A 451 9.44 11.85 49.57
N PRO A 452 8.16 11.46 49.68
CA PRO A 452 7.37 11.00 48.53
C PRO A 452 7.25 12.10 47.48
N LEU A 453 7.61 11.76 46.24
CA LEU A 453 7.49 12.64 45.09
C LEU A 453 6.05 12.56 44.56
N PRO A 454 5.41 13.71 44.31
CA PRO A 454 4.01 13.75 43.89
C PRO A 454 3.87 13.27 42.43
N GLU A 455 2.84 12.47 42.20
CA GLU A 455 2.63 11.69 40.97
C GLU A 455 2.21 12.53 39.76
N ASP A 456 1.66 13.72 39.99
CA ASP A 456 1.34 14.74 38.96
C ASP A 456 2.58 15.43 38.40
N ARG A 457 3.70 15.41 39.15
CA ARG A 457 4.98 16.02 38.76
C ARG A 457 6.08 15.00 38.50
N PHE A 458 5.96 13.80 39.07
CA PHE A 458 6.95 12.73 38.98
C PHE A 458 6.26 11.39 38.71
N LEU A 459 5.85 11.20 37.45
CA LEU A 459 5.04 10.05 37.06
C LEU A 459 5.79 8.73 37.31
N PRO A 460 5.14 7.72 37.93
CA PRO A 460 5.80 6.47 38.30
C PRO A 460 6.03 5.54 37.11
N ALA A 461 6.88 4.53 37.30
CA ALA A 461 7.02 3.49 36.29
C ALA A 461 5.68 2.74 36.11
N ALA A 462 5.39 2.32 34.88
CA ALA A 462 4.24 1.48 34.60
C ALA A 462 4.25 0.23 35.50
N CYS A 463 3.09 -0.09 36.05
CA CYS A 463 2.82 -1.14 37.01
C CYS A 463 3.62 -1.06 38.32
N GLN A 464 4.21 0.11 38.64
CA GLN A 464 4.84 0.32 39.94
C GLN A 464 3.79 0.21 41.05
N GLY A 465 4.12 -0.60 42.07
CA GLY A 465 3.22 -0.88 43.19
C GLY A 465 2.35 -2.12 43.00
N ILE A 466 2.28 -2.71 41.80
CA ILE A 466 1.45 -3.90 41.53
C ILE A 466 2.27 -5.18 41.76
N ILE A 467 1.64 -6.19 42.38
CA ILE A 467 2.16 -7.57 42.43
C ILE A 467 1.34 -8.37 41.42
N ALA A 468 2.02 -9.08 40.53
CA ALA A 468 1.40 -9.90 39.50
C ALA A 468 1.75 -11.37 39.72
N VAL A 469 0.75 -12.22 39.57
CA VAL A 469 0.83 -13.67 39.69
C VAL A 469 0.73 -14.27 38.30
N GLU A 470 1.79 -14.94 37.87
CA GLU A 470 1.88 -15.63 36.58
C GLU A 470 1.57 -17.13 36.77
N GLY A 471 0.87 -17.73 35.81
CA GLY A 471 0.49 -19.14 35.82
C GLY A 471 0.40 -19.72 34.41
N ARG A 472 0.11 -21.03 34.29
CA ARG A 472 -0.11 -21.70 33.00
C ARG A 472 -1.53 -21.43 32.48
N CYS A 473 -1.67 -21.18 31.18
CA CYS A 473 -2.97 -20.96 30.56
C CYS A 473 -3.90 -22.17 30.75
N GLY A 474 -5.08 -21.95 31.34
CA GLY A 474 -6.10 -22.98 31.54
C GLY A 474 -5.79 -24.02 32.62
N ASP A 475 -4.74 -23.81 33.41
CA ASP A 475 -4.41 -24.64 34.57
C ASP A 475 -5.33 -24.34 35.75
N ASP A 476 -5.70 -25.36 36.52
CA ASP A 476 -6.64 -25.22 37.64
C ASP A 476 -6.11 -24.29 38.74
N PHE A 477 -4.80 -24.21 38.93
CA PHE A 477 -4.20 -23.28 39.90
C PHE A 477 -4.21 -21.83 39.41
N SER A 478 -4.11 -21.60 38.10
CA SER A 478 -4.30 -20.27 37.50
C SER A 478 -5.75 -19.80 37.69
N ARG A 479 -6.74 -20.70 37.53
CA ARG A 479 -8.15 -20.41 37.82
C ARG A 479 -8.37 -20.09 39.30
N LEU A 480 -7.72 -20.82 40.20
CA LEU A 480 -7.79 -20.56 41.65
C LEU A 480 -7.24 -19.17 41.98
N ALA A 481 -6.11 -18.78 41.38
CA ALA A 481 -5.51 -17.48 41.59
C ALA A 481 -6.44 -16.31 41.16
N GLN A 482 -7.38 -16.51 40.22
CA GLN A 482 -8.33 -15.47 39.83
C GLN A 482 -9.20 -14.97 41.00
N ALA A 483 -9.37 -15.76 42.09
CA ALA A 483 -10.12 -15.32 43.25
C ALA A 483 -9.44 -14.22 44.06
N VAL A 484 -8.11 -14.05 43.91
CA VAL A 484 -7.34 -12.97 44.56
C VAL A 484 -7.05 -11.82 43.58
N ASP A 485 -7.70 -11.81 42.42
CA ASP A 485 -7.53 -10.77 41.41
C ASP A 485 -8.30 -9.49 41.79
N ASP A 486 -7.59 -8.38 41.92
CA ASP A 486 -8.17 -7.08 42.21
C ASP A 486 -8.55 -6.37 40.91
N ALA A 487 -9.86 -6.26 40.63
CA ALA A 487 -10.36 -5.72 39.36
C ALA A 487 -9.89 -4.27 39.05
N PRO A 488 -9.88 -3.31 40.00
CA PRO A 488 -9.31 -1.98 39.76
C PRO A 488 -7.82 -2.02 39.42
N THR A 489 -7.05 -2.86 40.09
CA THR A 489 -5.61 -3.01 39.81
C THR A 489 -5.38 -3.74 38.49
N ARG A 490 -6.18 -4.75 38.15
CA ARG A 490 -6.14 -5.45 36.85
C ARG A 490 -6.31 -4.49 35.70
N LEU A 491 -7.33 -3.64 35.81
CA LEU A 491 -7.60 -2.59 34.84
C LEU A 491 -6.39 -1.69 34.64
N ALA A 492 -5.82 -1.19 35.74
CA ALA A 492 -4.67 -0.28 35.69
C ALA A 492 -3.44 -0.99 35.12
N PHE A 493 -3.22 -2.24 35.51
CA PHE A 493 -2.12 -3.09 35.04
C PHE A 493 -2.17 -3.30 33.53
N GLU A 494 -3.31 -3.70 32.97
CA GLU A 494 -3.47 -3.90 31.53
C GLU A 494 -3.30 -2.59 30.75
N THR A 495 -3.89 -1.51 31.24
CA THR A 495 -3.84 -0.19 30.59
C THR A 495 -2.41 0.36 30.55
N GLU A 496 -1.69 0.30 31.67
CA GLU A 496 -0.29 0.74 31.76
C GLU A 496 0.64 -0.13 30.92
N ARG A 497 0.38 -1.45 30.85
CA ARG A 497 1.14 -2.36 29.99
C ARG A 497 0.87 -2.13 28.51
N ARG A 498 -0.36 -1.78 28.13
CA ARG A 498 -0.69 -1.37 26.77
C ARG A 498 0.08 -0.11 26.39
N ALA A 499 0.19 0.87 27.28
CA ALA A 499 1.02 2.05 27.07
C ALA A 499 2.50 1.69 26.88
N LEU A 500 3.08 0.84 27.74
CA LEU A 500 4.45 0.33 27.57
C LEU A 500 4.66 -0.40 26.24
N TRP A 501 3.71 -1.26 25.86
CA TRP A 501 3.71 -1.96 24.58
C TRP A 501 3.75 -0.98 23.41
N ASN A 502 2.88 0.03 23.45
CA ASN A 502 2.81 1.05 22.42
C ASN A 502 4.09 1.88 22.33
N PHE A 503 4.75 2.15 23.45
CA PHE A 503 6.05 2.82 23.44
C PHE A 503 7.21 1.92 22.97
N GLY A 504 7.01 0.60 22.91
CA GLY A 504 8.12 -0.35 22.70
C GLY A 504 9.14 -0.31 23.85
N ALA A 505 8.68 0.11 25.03
CA ALA A 505 9.52 0.40 26.19
C ALA A 505 9.60 -0.81 27.13
N ASP A 506 10.78 -1.05 27.69
CA ASP A 506 10.98 -1.99 28.81
C ASP A 506 11.29 -1.24 30.11
N CYS A 507 11.62 -1.98 31.18
CA CYS A 507 11.92 -1.40 32.50
C CYS A 507 13.18 -0.51 32.52
N SER A 508 13.98 -0.49 31.46
CA SER A 508 15.17 0.36 31.31
C SER A 508 14.92 1.63 30.50
N ALA A 509 13.83 1.70 29.75
CA ALA A 509 13.47 2.86 28.93
C ALA A 509 12.99 4.06 29.79
N PRO A 510 13.13 5.30 29.29
CA PRO A 510 12.59 6.50 29.91
C PRO A 510 11.06 6.62 29.69
N ALA A 511 10.30 5.62 30.14
CA ALA A 511 8.86 5.52 30.00
C ALA A 511 8.17 5.49 31.36
N ALA A 512 6.99 6.11 31.45
CA ALA A 512 6.13 6.10 32.63
C ALA A 512 4.67 5.93 32.20
N ALA A 513 3.87 5.26 33.03
CA ALA A 513 2.43 5.19 32.84
C ALA A 513 1.77 5.03 34.21
N LEU A 514 0.65 5.73 34.40
CA LEU A 514 -0.17 5.62 35.60
C LEU A 514 -1.64 5.73 35.21
N CYS A 515 -2.39 4.67 35.46
CA CYS A 515 -3.82 4.58 35.30
C CYS A 515 -4.50 4.65 36.67
N ARG A 516 -5.48 5.54 36.83
CA ARG A 516 -6.34 5.66 38.02
C ARG A 516 -7.80 5.50 37.62
N VAL A 517 -8.60 4.95 38.51
CA VAL A 517 -10.06 4.97 38.39
C VAL A 517 -10.55 6.23 39.09
N LYS A 518 -11.14 7.16 38.35
CA LYS A 518 -11.52 8.49 38.85
C LYS A 518 -12.94 8.51 39.42
N SER A 519 -13.85 7.81 38.75
CA SER A 519 -15.25 7.62 39.12
C SER A 519 -15.72 6.24 38.63
N PRO A 520 -16.86 5.69 39.09
CA PRO A 520 -17.36 4.40 38.60
C PRO A 520 -17.52 4.42 37.08
N GLY A 521 -16.71 3.62 36.38
CA GLY A 521 -16.72 3.54 34.92
C GLY A 521 -15.82 4.54 34.18
N GLU A 522 -15.05 5.38 34.87
CA GLU A 522 -14.12 6.34 34.24
C GLU A 522 -12.68 6.14 34.72
N VAL A 523 -11.75 6.13 33.77
CA VAL A 523 -10.32 5.97 34.02
C VAL A 523 -9.55 7.18 33.54
N GLU A 524 -8.53 7.56 34.30
CA GLU A 524 -7.55 8.57 33.93
C GLU A 524 -6.21 7.88 33.69
N LEU A 525 -5.64 8.08 32.51
CA LEU A 525 -4.32 7.58 32.16
C LEU A 525 -3.38 8.75 31.91
N SER A 526 -2.26 8.76 32.63
CA SER A 526 -1.12 9.63 32.36
C SER A 526 0.04 8.79 31.84
N VAL A 527 0.68 9.25 30.78
CA VAL A 527 1.83 8.57 30.15
C VAL A 527 2.97 9.54 29.90
N MET A 528 4.19 9.03 30.00
CA MET A 528 5.42 9.74 29.64
C MET A 528 6.31 8.87 28.77
N TYR A 529 6.86 9.46 27.72
CA TYR A 529 7.94 8.84 26.97
C TYR A 529 9.01 9.87 26.58
N ALA A 530 10.26 9.59 26.93
CA ALA A 530 11.42 10.44 26.62
C ALA A 530 11.24 11.92 27.01
N GLY A 531 10.63 12.17 28.17
CA GLY A 531 10.44 13.51 28.74
C GLY A 531 9.20 14.27 28.25
N ARG A 532 8.34 13.65 27.43
CA ARG A 532 7.05 14.22 27.02
C ARG A 532 5.92 13.51 27.72
N GLU A 533 4.97 14.28 28.25
CA GLU A 533 3.88 13.81 29.09
C GLU A 533 2.55 14.21 28.49
N CYS A 534 1.58 13.31 28.54
CA CYS A 534 0.18 13.65 28.31
C CYS A 534 -0.70 12.81 29.21
N SER A 535 -1.89 13.34 29.47
CA SER A 535 -2.90 12.74 30.32
C SER A 535 -4.24 12.81 29.60
N GLY A 536 -5.09 11.83 29.85
CA GLY A 536 -6.47 11.85 29.36
C GLY A 536 -7.36 10.98 30.23
N SER A 537 -8.66 11.21 30.11
CA SER A 537 -9.69 10.42 30.76
C SER A 537 -10.60 9.81 29.70
N ALA A 538 -11.06 8.59 29.94
CA ALA A 538 -12.01 7.90 29.08
C ALA A 538 -12.88 6.94 29.90
N PRO A 539 -14.02 6.49 29.36
CA PRO A 539 -14.75 5.36 29.93
C PRO A 539 -13.83 4.13 30.07
N GLN A 540 -14.06 3.34 31.10
CA GLN A 540 -13.29 2.13 31.42
C GLN A 540 -13.21 1.12 30.26
N GLU A 541 -14.25 1.06 29.43
CA GLU A 541 -14.30 0.21 28.23
C GLU A 541 -13.29 0.66 27.15
N GLU A 542 -13.04 1.96 27.06
CA GLU A 542 -12.13 2.56 26.08
C GLU A 542 -10.70 2.73 26.60
N ARG A 543 -10.37 2.22 27.79
CA ARG A 543 -9.05 2.41 28.44
C ARG A 543 -7.85 2.03 27.55
N LEU A 544 -7.99 0.99 26.73
CA LEU A 544 -6.91 0.55 25.82
C LEU A 544 -6.82 1.46 24.61
N ALA A 545 -7.96 1.95 24.10
CA ALA A 545 -7.99 2.97 23.06
C ALA A 545 -7.44 4.31 23.57
N LEU A 546 -7.69 4.67 24.83
CA LEU A 546 -7.07 5.82 25.49
C LEU A 546 -5.55 5.65 25.58
N ALA A 547 -5.05 4.47 25.96
CA ALA A 547 -3.62 4.18 25.95
C ALA A 547 -3.02 4.27 24.54
N ASP A 548 -3.71 3.75 23.52
CA ASP A 548 -3.31 3.85 22.12
C ASP A 548 -3.29 5.31 21.65
N ALA A 549 -4.32 6.09 21.97
CA ALA A 549 -4.48 7.48 21.59
C ALA A 549 -3.46 8.40 22.26
N LEU A 550 -3.23 8.26 23.57
CA LEU A 550 -2.23 9.07 24.30
C LEU A 550 -0.80 8.74 23.84
N CYS A 551 -0.50 7.46 23.61
CA CYS A 551 0.80 7.05 23.06
C CYS A 551 0.97 7.55 21.62
N ALA A 552 -0.09 7.46 20.79
CA ALA A 552 -0.11 8.02 19.45
C ALA A 552 0.05 9.53 19.48
N HIS A 553 -0.55 10.24 20.44
CA HIS A 553 -0.42 11.68 20.60
C HIS A 553 1.01 12.08 20.98
N ILE A 554 1.67 11.38 21.92
CA ILE A 554 3.10 11.64 22.22
C ILE A 554 3.98 11.36 20.99
N LYS A 555 3.68 10.29 20.23
CA LYS A 555 4.35 9.99 18.96
C LYS A 555 4.03 11.01 17.86
N GLN A 556 2.83 11.59 17.86
CA GLN A 556 2.37 12.58 16.91
C GLN A 556 2.92 13.96 17.24
N ILE A 557 3.05 14.39 18.50
CA ILE A 557 3.79 15.60 18.88
C ILE A 557 5.29 15.43 18.49
N LYS A 558 5.80 14.19 18.53
CA LYS A 558 7.15 13.89 18.01
C LYS A 558 7.18 14.08 16.47
N GLN A 559 6.19 13.57 15.75
CA GLN A 559 6.04 13.76 14.30
C GLN A 559 5.67 15.18 13.87
N GLU A 560 4.86 15.95 14.60
CA GLU A 560 4.35 17.27 14.20
C GLU A 560 5.41 18.37 14.39
N LYS A 561 6.29 18.26 15.40
CA LYS A 561 7.50 19.09 15.44
C LYS A 561 8.49 18.71 14.33
N GLN A 562 8.48 17.46 13.87
CA GLN A 562 9.26 17.00 12.71
C GLN A 562 8.65 17.44 11.36
N ILE A 563 7.32 17.44 11.24
CA ILE A 563 6.57 17.77 10.00
C ILE A 563 6.45 19.28 9.81
N LYS A 564 6.45 20.09 10.88
CA LYS A 564 6.50 21.56 10.74
C LYS A 564 7.88 22.06 10.34
N GLU A 565 8.92 21.25 10.47
CA GLU A 565 10.23 21.52 9.89
C GLU A 565 10.33 21.01 8.44
N GLU A 566 9.42 20.14 7.95
CA GLU A 566 9.55 19.52 6.61
C GLU A 566 8.23 19.21 5.86
N LYS A 567 7.76 20.16 5.04
CA LYS A 567 6.97 19.83 3.84
C LYS A 567 7.86 20.01 2.63
N LYS A 568 8.19 18.90 1.95
CA LYS A 568 8.88 19.00 0.66
C LYS A 568 7.95 19.43 -0.46
N PRO A 569 8.46 20.20 -1.43
CA PRO A 569 7.79 20.34 -2.71
C PRO A 569 7.65 18.98 -3.39
N GLY A 570 6.57 18.81 -4.14
CA GLY A 570 6.33 17.73 -5.07
C GLY A 570 7.27 17.77 -6.27
N LYS A 571 7.05 16.86 -7.22
CA LYS A 571 8.01 16.48 -8.25
C LYS A 571 7.54 16.88 -9.65
N VAL A 572 8.44 17.40 -10.46
CA VAL A 572 8.17 17.73 -11.87
C VAL A 572 8.93 16.76 -12.78
N TRP A 573 8.27 16.30 -13.85
CA TRP A 573 8.91 15.60 -14.96
C TRP A 573 8.70 16.36 -16.27
N LEU A 574 9.79 16.69 -16.97
CA LEU A 574 9.74 17.15 -18.36
C LEU A 574 9.80 15.92 -19.24
N VAL A 575 8.69 15.56 -19.89
CA VAL A 575 8.56 14.33 -20.65
C VAL A 575 8.44 14.64 -22.14
N GLY A 576 9.34 14.07 -22.94
CA GLY A 576 9.22 14.06 -24.39
C GLY A 576 8.12 13.10 -24.84
N ALA A 577 7.12 13.62 -25.53
CA ALA A 577 6.02 12.86 -26.12
C ALA A 577 6.48 12.02 -27.32
N GLY A 578 7.67 12.31 -27.87
CA GLY A 578 8.06 11.85 -29.21
C GLY A 578 7.44 12.72 -30.30
N CYS A 579 7.83 12.50 -31.55
CA CYS A 579 7.19 13.16 -32.69
C CYS A 579 6.06 12.30 -33.25
N GLY A 580 4.96 12.93 -33.67
CA GLY A 580 3.89 12.25 -34.38
C GLY A 580 2.98 11.39 -33.48
N GLY A 581 2.93 10.08 -33.73
CA GLY A 581 1.98 9.15 -33.11
C GLY A 581 2.32 8.72 -31.67
N PRO A 582 1.33 8.18 -30.92
CA PRO A 582 1.50 7.77 -29.52
C PRO A 582 2.51 6.61 -29.34
N GLU A 583 2.85 5.90 -30.41
CA GLU A 583 3.78 4.76 -30.39
C GLU A 583 5.24 5.17 -30.19
N LEU A 584 5.59 6.42 -30.50
CA LEU A 584 6.96 6.94 -30.37
C LEU A 584 7.26 7.54 -28.99
N ILE A 585 6.31 7.47 -28.04
CA ILE A 585 6.58 7.80 -26.64
C ILE A 585 7.49 6.74 -26.01
N THR A 586 8.39 7.17 -25.12
CA THR A 586 9.18 6.21 -24.35
C THR A 586 8.31 5.48 -23.32
N VAL A 587 8.69 4.23 -22.97
CA VAL A 587 8.02 3.46 -21.91
C VAL A 587 8.00 4.23 -20.58
N LYS A 588 9.06 4.99 -20.29
CA LYS A 588 9.15 5.86 -19.12
C LYS A 588 8.15 7.01 -19.20
N GLY A 589 8.07 7.70 -20.33
CA GLY A 589 7.09 8.77 -20.56
C GLY A 589 5.64 8.30 -20.38
N LEU A 590 5.27 7.18 -21.00
CA LEU A 590 3.93 6.59 -20.87
C LEU A 590 3.60 6.18 -19.42
N THR A 591 4.58 5.62 -18.72
CA THR A 591 4.43 5.24 -17.30
C THR A 591 4.19 6.45 -16.40
N LEU A 592 4.85 7.58 -16.69
CA LEU A 592 4.68 8.82 -15.93
C LEU A 592 3.34 9.50 -16.22
N ILE A 593 2.88 9.54 -17.47
CA ILE A 593 1.54 10.03 -17.82
C ILE A 593 0.44 9.26 -17.06
N ARG A 594 0.55 7.92 -17.01
CA ARG A 594 -0.39 7.05 -16.29
C ARG A 594 -0.36 7.23 -14.76
N ARG A 595 0.63 7.95 -14.22
CA ARG A 595 0.86 8.11 -12.77
C ARG A 595 0.72 9.55 -12.26
N CYS A 596 0.84 10.55 -13.13
CA CYS A 596 0.84 11.95 -12.73
C CYS A 596 -0.49 12.41 -12.09
N ASP A 597 -0.38 13.41 -11.23
CA ASP A 597 -1.53 14.11 -10.63
C ASP A 597 -1.95 15.27 -11.51
N VAL A 598 -0.98 15.96 -12.14
CA VAL A 598 -1.20 17.04 -13.08
C VAL A 598 -0.43 16.76 -14.38
N LEU A 599 -1.13 16.84 -15.51
CA LEU A 599 -0.56 16.74 -16.86
C LEU A 599 -0.65 18.09 -17.55
N LEU A 600 0.48 18.80 -17.67
CA LEU A 600 0.61 20.03 -18.45
C LEU A 600 1.10 19.65 -19.85
N TYR A 601 0.35 19.99 -20.89
CA TYR A 601 0.66 19.60 -22.27
C TYR A 601 0.49 20.75 -23.25
N ASP A 602 1.18 20.65 -24.39
CA ASP A 602 1.05 21.58 -25.52
C ASP A 602 0.16 20.98 -26.61
N SER A 603 -0.30 21.83 -27.52
CA SER A 603 -1.17 21.50 -28.67
C SER A 603 -0.60 20.44 -29.63
N LEU A 604 0.71 20.17 -29.58
CA LEU A 604 1.39 19.17 -30.40
C LEU A 604 1.34 17.74 -29.82
N SER A 605 0.64 17.53 -28.69
CA SER A 605 0.54 16.22 -28.04
C SER A 605 -0.62 15.40 -28.60
N ALA A 606 -0.38 14.13 -28.95
CA ALA A 606 -1.41 13.22 -29.45
C ALA A 606 -2.52 12.97 -28.41
N LYS A 607 -3.79 13.02 -28.83
CA LYS A 607 -4.95 12.85 -27.94
C LYS A 607 -4.94 11.50 -27.24
N GLU A 608 -4.48 10.48 -27.94
CA GLU A 608 -4.33 9.10 -27.47
C GLU A 608 -3.39 9.01 -26.25
N LEU A 609 -2.37 9.88 -26.16
CA LEU A 609 -1.48 9.97 -24.99
C LEU A 609 -2.18 10.66 -23.80
N LEU A 610 -3.01 11.67 -24.07
CA LEU A 610 -3.79 12.34 -23.03
C LEU A 610 -4.82 11.39 -22.42
N ASP A 611 -5.41 10.51 -23.22
CA ASP A 611 -6.37 9.49 -22.77
C ASP A 611 -5.74 8.37 -21.93
N GLN A 612 -4.41 8.24 -21.93
CA GLN A 612 -3.70 7.35 -21.01
C GLN A 612 -3.63 7.89 -19.58
N ALA A 613 -3.84 9.20 -19.38
CA ALA A 613 -3.84 9.79 -18.05
C ALA A 613 -5.06 9.33 -17.24
N ARG A 614 -4.88 9.16 -15.92
CA ARG A 614 -5.94 8.65 -15.04
C ARG A 614 -7.19 9.56 -15.10
N PRO A 615 -8.42 9.03 -14.91
CA PRO A 615 -9.63 9.85 -14.92
C PRO A 615 -9.66 10.98 -13.88
N ASP A 616 -8.88 10.84 -12.81
CA ASP A 616 -8.72 11.80 -11.70
C ASP A 616 -7.51 12.75 -11.88
N CYS A 617 -6.79 12.68 -13.00
CA CYS A 617 -5.65 13.56 -13.28
C CYS A 617 -6.11 14.94 -13.78
N GLU A 618 -5.55 16.01 -13.21
CA GLU A 618 -5.77 17.39 -13.65
C GLU A 618 -5.02 17.62 -14.99
N ARG A 619 -5.74 17.81 -16.09
CA ARG A 619 -5.16 18.04 -17.42
C ARG A 619 -5.19 19.53 -17.75
N ILE A 620 -4.04 20.13 -17.99
CA ILE A 620 -3.90 21.56 -18.25
C ILE A 620 -3.24 21.76 -19.62
N ASP A 621 -4.02 22.28 -20.57
CA ASP A 621 -3.49 22.76 -21.85
C ASP A 621 -2.82 24.12 -21.62
N VAL A 622 -1.52 24.20 -21.88
CA VAL A 622 -0.76 25.46 -21.82
C VAL A 622 -0.44 26.02 -23.22
N GLY A 623 -0.79 25.29 -24.27
CA GLY A 623 -0.68 25.71 -25.67
C GLY A 623 -1.82 26.63 -26.10
N LYS A 624 -3.06 26.39 -25.63
CA LYS A 624 -4.21 27.28 -25.83
C LYS A 624 -5.20 27.15 -24.65
N ARG A 625 -5.30 28.15 -23.78
CA ARG A 625 -6.47 28.23 -22.89
C ARG A 625 -7.69 28.67 -23.71
N TYR A 626 -8.82 27.99 -23.51
CA TYR A 626 -10.15 28.30 -24.05
C TYR A 626 -10.31 29.81 -24.37
N GLY A 627 -10.16 30.17 -25.65
CA GLY A 627 -10.49 31.50 -26.15
C GLY A 627 -9.45 32.64 -26.03
N GLY A 628 -8.20 32.45 -25.58
CA GLY A 628 -7.25 33.57 -25.60
C GLY A 628 -5.82 33.28 -25.13
N ARG A 629 -4.84 33.83 -25.88
CA ARG A 629 -3.37 33.96 -25.67
C ARG A 629 -2.61 32.71 -25.17
N ALA A 630 -1.60 32.27 -25.93
CA ALA A 630 -0.66 31.24 -25.48
C ALA A 630 0.08 31.69 -24.20
N ALA A 631 0.22 30.78 -23.22
CA ALA A 631 0.93 31.09 -21.98
C ALA A 631 2.39 31.41 -22.28
N SER A 632 2.90 32.49 -21.68
CA SER A 632 4.32 32.82 -21.72
C SER A 632 5.14 31.75 -20.99
N GLN A 633 6.43 31.67 -21.30
CA GLN A 633 7.31 30.69 -20.65
C GLN A 633 7.40 30.91 -19.14
N GLU A 634 7.36 32.17 -18.69
CA GLU A 634 7.38 32.53 -17.28
C GLU A 634 6.12 32.05 -16.56
N GLU A 635 4.95 32.14 -17.20
CA GLU A 635 3.69 31.61 -16.68
C GLU A 635 3.70 30.07 -16.61
N ILE A 636 4.24 29.40 -17.62
CA ILE A 636 4.40 27.93 -17.62
C ILE A 636 5.33 27.51 -16.48
N ASN A 637 6.46 28.19 -16.33
CA ASN A 637 7.43 27.95 -15.25
C ASN A 637 6.78 28.18 -13.88
N ALA A 638 6.07 29.29 -13.69
CA ALA A 638 5.37 29.60 -12.45
C ALA A 638 4.30 28.55 -12.11
N LEU A 639 3.56 28.08 -13.11
CA LEU A 639 2.55 27.04 -12.93
C LEU A 639 3.17 25.69 -12.55
N LEU A 640 4.28 25.31 -13.17
CA LEU A 640 5.05 24.11 -12.79
C LEU A 640 5.55 24.22 -11.34
N VAL A 641 6.07 25.40 -10.95
CA VAL A 641 6.51 25.67 -9.58
C VAL A 641 5.35 25.55 -8.59
N GLN A 642 4.23 26.21 -8.88
CA GLN A 642 3.05 26.23 -8.03
C GLN A 642 2.52 24.81 -7.80
N LYS A 643 2.29 24.05 -8.88
CA LYS A 643 1.73 22.69 -8.78
C LYS A 643 2.68 21.75 -8.04
N ALA A 644 3.98 21.93 -8.19
CA ALA A 644 4.96 21.20 -7.40
C ALA A 644 4.94 21.63 -5.92
N GLN A 645 4.83 22.91 -5.58
CA GLN A 645 4.73 23.39 -4.20
C GLN A 645 3.45 22.91 -3.48
N GLU A 646 2.38 22.63 -4.23
CA GLU A 646 1.17 21.95 -3.71
C GLU A 646 1.44 20.48 -3.31
N GLY A 647 2.65 19.95 -3.53
CA GLY A 647 3.03 18.58 -3.26
C GLY A 647 2.64 17.58 -4.37
N LYS A 648 2.23 18.07 -5.55
CA LYS A 648 1.73 17.23 -6.65
C LYS A 648 2.86 16.67 -7.52
N CYS A 649 2.58 15.51 -8.12
CA CYS A 649 3.38 14.91 -9.17
C CYS A 649 2.98 15.48 -10.54
N VAL A 650 3.81 16.33 -11.12
CA VAL A 650 3.51 17.13 -12.31
C VAL A 650 4.28 16.62 -13.53
N VAL A 651 3.59 16.23 -14.60
CA VAL A 651 4.20 15.91 -15.89
C VAL A 651 4.00 17.08 -16.84
N ARG A 652 5.10 17.64 -17.35
CA ARG A 652 5.15 18.57 -18.48
C ARG A 652 5.43 17.78 -19.75
N LEU A 653 4.38 17.48 -20.50
CA LEU A 653 4.47 16.76 -21.77
C LEU A 653 4.78 17.73 -22.91
N LYS A 654 5.88 17.46 -23.63
CA LYS A 654 6.41 18.32 -24.71
C LYS A 654 6.52 17.51 -25.99
N GLY A 655 6.14 18.08 -27.13
CA GLY A 655 6.30 17.42 -28.43
C GLY A 655 7.78 17.21 -28.77
N GLY A 656 8.12 16.05 -29.35
CA GLY A 656 9.51 15.69 -29.65
C GLY A 656 10.33 15.42 -28.38
N ASP A 657 11.51 16.02 -28.31
CA ASP A 657 12.43 15.90 -27.17
C ASP A 657 12.45 17.20 -26.34
N PRO A 658 12.46 17.13 -24.99
CA PRO A 658 12.46 18.33 -24.14
C PRO A 658 13.66 19.25 -24.34
N TYR A 659 14.85 18.72 -24.67
CA TYR A 659 16.10 19.47 -24.75
C TYR A 659 16.53 19.80 -26.19
N VAL A 660 15.95 19.18 -27.21
CA VAL A 660 16.16 19.57 -28.62
C VAL A 660 15.14 20.63 -29.03
N PHE A 661 15.50 21.91 -28.92
CA PHE A 661 14.66 23.07 -29.26
C PHE A 661 13.28 23.12 -28.55
N GLY A 662 13.09 22.32 -27.50
CA GLY A 662 11.86 22.27 -26.71
C GLY A 662 11.81 23.26 -25.55
N ARG A 663 12.87 24.04 -25.30
CA ARG A 663 13.01 24.93 -24.12
C ARG A 663 12.96 24.24 -22.75
N GLY A 664 13.14 22.91 -22.71
CA GLY A 664 13.17 22.16 -21.46
C GLY A 664 14.31 22.58 -20.53
N GLY A 665 15.39 23.15 -21.06
CA GLY A 665 16.49 23.71 -20.26
C GLY A 665 16.05 24.90 -19.40
N GLU A 666 15.22 25.80 -19.95
CA GLU A 666 14.68 26.96 -19.22
C GLU A 666 13.74 26.51 -18.09
N GLU A 667 12.84 25.56 -18.40
CA GLU A 667 11.91 24.97 -17.43
C GLU A 667 12.68 24.25 -16.29
N MET A 668 13.72 23.49 -16.64
CA MET A 668 14.59 22.81 -15.67
C MET A 668 15.32 23.80 -14.76
N LEU A 669 15.89 24.88 -15.32
CA LEU A 669 16.57 25.92 -14.54
C LEU A 669 15.60 26.65 -13.62
N ALA A 670 14.37 26.93 -14.07
CA ALA A 670 13.32 27.52 -13.23
C ALA A 670 12.96 26.61 -12.04
N MET A 671 12.83 25.29 -12.27
CA MET A 671 12.57 24.34 -11.18
C MET A 671 13.74 24.26 -10.20
N ARG A 672 14.98 24.25 -10.69
CA ARG A 672 16.17 24.26 -9.83
C ARG A 672 16.24 25.52 -8.96
N ARG A 673 15.96 26.70 -9.53
CA ARG A 673 15.92 27.97 -8.77
C ARG A 673 14.85 27.95 -7.68
N ALA A 674 13.73 27.27 -7.92
CA ALA A 674 12.62 27.13 -6.98
C ALA A 674 12.81 25.98 -5.96
N GLY A 675 13.93 25.25 -5.99
CA GLY A 675 14.19 24.13 -5.08
C GLY A 675 13.30 22.90 -5.32
N ILE A 676 12.73 22.77 -6.53
CA ILE A 676 11.83 21.68 -6.91
C ILE A 676 12.58 20.58 -7.62
N ASP A 677 12.29 19.33 -7.25
CA ASP A 677 12.87 18.16 -7.89
C ASP A 677 12.26 17.99 -9.30
N CYS A 678 12.97 18.47 -10.34
CA CYS A 678 12.62 18.31 -11.76
C CYS A 678 13.51 17.32 -12.54
N GLU A 679 12.92 16.36 -13.25
CA GLU A 679 13.62 15.26 -13.97
C GLU A 679 13.21 15.29 -15.42
N GLU A 680 14.18 15.19 -16.32
CA GLU A 680 13.91 15.11 -17.74
C GLU A 680 13.79 13.64 -18.19
N VAL A 681 12.86 13.39 -19.10
CA VAL A 681 12.65 12.10 -19.76
C VAL A 681 12.69 12.35 -21.26
N PRO A 682 13.71 11.81 -21.96
CA PRO A 682 13.93 12.12 -23.36
C PRO A 682 12.81 11.57 -24.22
N GLY A 683 12.59 12.28 -25.33
CA GLY A 683 11.65 11.90 -26.37
C GLY A 683 12.35 11.68 -27.69
N ILE A 684 11.68 11.00 -28.62
CA ILE A 684 12.22 10.89 -29.97
C ILE A 684 12.02 12.23 -30.69
N SER A 685 13.12 12.95 -30.93
CA SER A 685 13.08 14.27 -31.59
C SER A 685 12.61 14.19 -33.03
N SER A 686 11.85 15.20 -33.47
CA SER A 686 11.41 15.36 -34.85
C SER A 686 12.58 15.45 -35.85
N ALA A 687 13.75 15.90 -35.39
CA ALA A 687 14.96 15.97 -36.20
C ALA A 687 15.44 14.61 -36.71
N PHE A 688 15.04 13.52 -36.05
CA PHE A 688 15.44 12.15 -36.44
C PHE A 688 14.26 11.33 -36.92
N ALA A 689 13.14 11.39 -36.21
CA ALA A 689 12.01 10.53 -36.52
C ALA A 689 11.18 11.01 -37.71
N ALA A 690 11.10 12.32 -38.01
CA ALA A 690 10.43 12.74 -39.24
C ALA A 690 11.21 12.33 -40.51
N PRO A 691 12.53 12.55 -40.63
CA PRO A 691 13.30 12.02 -41.76
C PRO A 691 13.20 10.50 -41.87
N ALA A 692 13.35 9.79 -40.74
CA ALA A 692 13.28 8.33 -40.74
C ALA A 692 11.88 7.82 -41.14
N ALA A 693 10.80 8.51 -40.77
CA ALA A 693 9.44 8.14 -41.18
C ALA A 693 9.24 8.26 -42.70
N ALA A 694 9.92 9.21 -43.35
CA ALA A 694 9.97 9.34 -44.80
C ALA A 694 11.02 8.43 -45.46
N GLY A 695 11.70 7.55 -44.72
CA GLY A 695 12.74 6.66 -45.24
C GLY A 695 14.08 7.33 -45.51
N ILE A 696 14.33 8.50 -44.90
CA ILE A 696 15.56 9.30 -45.03
C ILE A 696 16.43 9.09 -43.79
N PRO A 697 17.57 8.36 -43.87
CA PRO A 697 18.49 8.28 -42.76
C PRO A 697 19.24 9.61 -42.62
N VAL A 698 19.41 10.12 -41.40
CA VAL A 698 20.16 11.37 -41.18
C VAL A 698 21.68 11.21 -41.38
N THR A 699 22.19 9.98 -41.35
CA THR A 699 23.58 9.65 -41.66
C THR A 699 23.64 8.41 -42.55
N HIS A 700 24.60 8.36 -43.46
CA HIS A 700 24.84 7.16 -44.27
C HIS A 700 26.33 7.06 -44.62
N ARG A 701 26.91 5.87 -44.44
CA ARG A 701 28.33 5.64 -44.75
C ARG A 701 28.62 5.99 -46.21
N GLY A 702 29.60 6.87 -46.43
CA GLY A 702 29.98 7.32 -47.78
C GLY A 702 29.20 8.52 -48.32
N LEU A 703 28.07 8.90 -47.70
CA LEU A 703 27.26 10.06 -48.12
C LEU A 703 27.22 11.17 -47.06
N SER A 704 27.08 10.82 -45.77
CA SER A 704 27.04 11.80 -44.68
C SER A 704 27.57 11.18 -43.38
N ARG A 705 28.59 11.83 -42.79
CA ARG A 705 29.26 11.41 -41.54
C ARG A 705 28.87 12.24 -40.32
N SER A 706 28.12 13.33 -40.51
CA SER A 706 27.70 14.25 -39.46
C SER A 706 26.28 14.75 -39.72
N VAL A 707 25.58 15.08 -38.63
CA VAL A 707 24.25 15.70 -38.66
C VAL A 707 24.32 17.02 -37.93
N THR A 708 23.79 18.07 -38.54
CA THR A 708 23.66 19.39 -37.91
C THR A 708 22.19 19.72 -37.78
N VAL A 709 21.73 19.91 -36.53
CA VAL A 709 20.32 20.20 -36.23
C VAL A 709 20.19 21.69 -35.91
N LEU A 710 19.39 22.41 -36.68
CA LEU A 710 19.25 23.87 -36.63
C LEU A 710 17.78 24.25 -36.40
N THR A 711 17.56 25.44 -35.87
CA THR A 711 16.24 26.07 -35.82
C THR A 711 16.24 27.32 -36.69
N ALA A 712 15.12 27.62 -37.33
CA ALA A 712 14.95 28.85 -38.08
C ALA A 712 14.52 30.06 -37.23
N SER A 713 14.23 29.89 -35.92
CA SER A 713 13.93 31.04 -35.05
C SER A 713 15.18 31.90 -34.76
N SER A 714 16.39 31.39 -34.98
CA SER A 714 17.64 32.17 -35.03
C SER A 714 17.82 32.94 -36.35
N LEU A 715 16.77 33.05 -37.19
CA LEU A 715 16.77 33.82 -38.44
C LEU A 715 16.01 35.15 -38.34
N THR A 716 15.22 35.35 -37.27
CA THR A 716 14.43 36.57 -37.04
C THR A 716 14.95 37.36 -35.82
N GLU A 717 14.71 38.68 -35.83
CA GLU A 717 15.41 39.72 -35.06
C GLU A 717 15.83 39.36 -33.62
N GLY A 718 17.13 39.55 -33.33
CA GLY A 718 17.73 39.38 -32.00
C GLY A 718 19.25 39.19 -32.05
N ALA A 719 19.89 39.08 -30.88
CA ALA A 719 21.34 38.93 -30.71
C ALA A 719 21.92 37.57 -31.21
N GLU A 720 21.07 36.64 -31.64
CA GLU A 720 21.42 35.27 -32.08
C GLU A 720 21.13 35.02 -33.58
N ARG A 721 21.12 36.08 -34.41
CA ARG A 721 20.90 35.94 -35.86
C ARG A 721 22.08 35.24 -36.52
N LEU A 722 21.82 34.24 -37.36
CA LEU A 722 22.86 33.64 -38.21
C LEU A 722 23.49 34.72 -39.11
N THR A 723 24.79 34.92 -38.95
CA THR A 723 25.59 35.84 -39.74
C THR A 723 25.94 35.22 -41.09
N GLU A 724 26.39 36.05 -42.04
CA GLU A 724 26.89 35.57 -43.32
C GLU A 724 28.02 34.54 -43.16
N THR A 725 28.83 34.69 -42.10
CA THR A 725 29.92 33.76 -41.77
C THR A 725 29.38 32.40 -41.31
N ASP A 726 28.23 32.36 -40.64
CA ASP A 726 27.59 31.12 -40.20
C ASP A 726 27.00 30.34 -41.37
N TYR A 727 26.36 31.01 -42.32
CA TYR A 727 25.88 30.37 -43.55
C TYR A 727 27.03 29.77 -44.36
N GLN A 728 28.16 30.49 -44.48
CA GLN A 728 29.37 29.95 -45.12
C GLN A 728 29.94 28.73 -44.36
N ALA A 729 29.86 28.74 -43.02
CA ALA A 729 30.25 27.58 -42.23
C ALA A 729 29.32 26.38 -42.49
N LEU A 730 28.00 26.59 -42.51
CA LEU A 730 27.01 25.57 -42.81
C LEU A 730 27.16 24.97 -44.21
N ALA A 731 27.44 25.81 -45.22
CA ALA A 731 27.69 25.36 -46.59
C ALA A 731 28.98 24.53 -46.73
N ARG A 732 29.99 24.76 -45.87
CA ARG A 732 31.25 24.00 -45.84
C ARG A 732 31.15 22.68 -45.06
N LEU A 733 30.14 22.49 -44.21
CA LEU A 733 29.99 21.26 -43.43
C LEU A 733 29.64 20.09 -44.36
N SER A 734 30.49 19.06 -44.36
CA SER A 734 30.22 17.81 -45.08
C SER A 734 29.28 16.91 -44.27
N GLY A 735 27.96 17.03 -44.47
CA GLY A 735 26.98 16.20 -43.75
C GLY A 735 25.53 16.53 -44.10
N THR A 736 24.61 16.07 -43.25
CA THR A 736 23.16 16.29 -43.41
C THR A 736 22.71 17.41 -42.48
N LEU A 737 22.09 18.45 -43.05
CA LEU A 737 21.47 19.53 -42.30
C LEU A 737 20.00 19.17 -42.03
N VAL A 738 19.57 19.29 -40.79
CA VAL A 738 18.17 19.10 -40.37
C VAL A 738 17.68 20.39 -39.74
N ILE A 739 16.69 21.03 -40.35
CA ILE A 739 16.21 22.36 -39.96
C ILE A 739 14.78 22.24 -39.43
N LEU A 740 14.60 22.64 -38.18
CA LEU A 740 13.31 22.72 -37.51
C LEU A 740 12.73 24.14 -37.59
N MET A 741 11.41 24.24 -37.59
CA MET A 741 10.67 25.51 -37.60
C MET A 741 10.96 26.41 -38.83
N GLY A 742 11.51 25.86 -39.91
CA GLY A 742 11.97 26.62 -41.09
C GLY A 742 10.95 26.93 -42.17
N MET A 743 9.73 26.41 -42.09
CA MET A 743 8.75 26.54 -43.18
C MET A 743 8.40 27.98 -43.55
N HIS A 744 8.34 28.90 -42.57
CA HIS A 744 8.03 30.31 -42.82
C HIS A 744 9.20 31.09 -43.45
N HIS A 745 10.41 30.54 -43.42
CA HIS A 745 11.63 31.16 -43.96
C HIS A 745 12.26 30.30 -45.06
N LEU A 746 11.50 29.38 -45.66
CA LEU A 746 12.03 28.38 -46.56
C LEU A 746 12.74 29.01 -47.78
N GLU A 747 12.12 30.01 -48.41
CA GLU A 747 12.69 30.72 -49.57
C GLU A 747 13.98 31.49 -49.22
N GLU A 748 13.97 32.22 -48.11
CA GLU A 748 15.14 32.97 -47.65
C GLU A 748 16.29 32.02 -47.27
N LEU A 749 15.96 30.89 -46.64
CA LEU A 749 16.93 29.89 -46.19
C LEU A 749 17.61 29.19 -47.36
N THR A 750 16.87 28.77 -48.39
CA THR A 750 17.46 28.12 -49.57
C THR A 750 18.30 29.10 -50.38
N ALA A 751 17.88 30.36 -50.51
CA ALA A 751 18.64 31.41 -51.18
C ALA A 751 19.99 31.66 -50.50
N ARG A 752 20.00 31.91 -49.18
CA ARG A 752 21.23 32.22 -48.43
C ARG A 752 22.21 31.06 -48.36
N LEU A 753 21.73 29.81 -48.23
CA LEU A 753 22.60 28.64 -48.27
C LEU A 753 23.28 28.50 -49.64
N THR A 754 22.56 28.85 -50.71
CA THR A 754 23.10 28.82 -52.08
C THR A 754 24.14 29.93 -52.28
N GLU A 755 23.84 31.17 -51.84
CA GLU A 755 24.78 32.30 -51.88
C GLU A 755 26.06 32.03 -51.07
N ALA A 756 25.94 31.33 -49.95
CA ALA A 756 27.05 30.93 -49.10
C ALA A 756 27.91 29.77 -49.66
N GLY A 757 27.53 29.21 -50.81
CA GLY A 757 28.32 28.24 -51.56
C GLY A 757 27.82 26.79 -51.54
N LEU A 758 26.60 26.52 -51.05
CA LEU A 758 26.00 25.19 -51.15
C LEU A 758 25.45 24.97 -52.57
N PRO A 759 25.74 23.85 -53.27
CA PRO A 759 25.28 23.65 -54.65
C PRO A 759 23.74 23.70 -54.76
N PRO A 760 23.16 24.44 -55.74
CA PRO A 760 21.71 24.49 -55.97
C PRO A 760 21.07 23.11 -56.22
N SER A 761 21.85 22.18 -56.77
CA SER A 761 21.46 20.80 -57.06
C SER A 761 21.44 19.87 -55.84
N THR A 762 21.87 20.35 -54.66
CA THR A 762 21.96 19.53 -53.44
C THR A 762 20.60 18.90 -53.12
N PRO A 763 20.51 17.57 -52.90
CA PRO A 763 19.26 16.92 -52.54
C PRO A 763 18.68 17.48 -51.23
N ALA A 764 17.39 17.75 -51.21
CA ALA A 764 16.68 18.19 -50.04
C ALA A 764 15.27 17.56 -49.94
N ALA A 765 14.72 17.56 -48.74
CA ALA A 765 13.40 17.03 -48.45
C ALA A 765 12.69 17.85 -47.38
N ILE A 766 11.36 17.84 -47.41
CA ILE A 766 10.50 18.39 -46.36
C ILE A 766 9.56 17.29 -45.90
N VAL A 767 9.47 17.06 -44.60
CA VAL A 767 8.55 16.11 -43.98
C VAL A 767 7.61 16.84 -43.04
N MET A 768 6.34 16.93 -43.42
CA MET A 768 5.24 17.53 -42.64
C MET A 768 4.54 16.45 -41.82
N GLU A 769 4.21 16.77 -40.56
CA GLU A 769 3.54 15.84 -39.62
C GLU A 769 4.20 14.45 -39.56
N GLY A 770 5.54 14.41 -39.63
CA GLY A 770 6.31 13.16 -39.70
C GLY A 770 5.99 12.19 -38.56
N ALA A 771 5.96 10.90 -38.89
CA ALA A 771 5.57 9.81 -37.99
C ALA A 771 4.12 9.87 -37.46
N THR A 772 3.21 10.47 -38.24
CA THR A 772 1.75 10.36 -38.05
C THR A 772 1.10 9.68 -39.24
N SER A 773 -0.17 9.28 -39.09
CA SER A 773 -0.99 8.82 -40.21
C SER A 773 -1.28 9.92 -41.25
N ARG A 774 -1.03 11.20 -40.94
CA ARG A 774 -1.22 12.35 -41.84
C ARG A 774 0.08 12.86 -42.47
N GLN A 775 1.18 12.13 -42.30
CA GLN A 775 2.48 12.57 -42.80
C GLN A 775 2.45 12.85 -44.31
N LYS A 776 3.09 13.94 -44.73
CA LYS A 776 3.34 14.25 -46.14
C LYS A 776 4.79 14.65 -46.31
N TRP A 777 5.36 14.36 -47.46
CA TRP A 777 6.73 14.73 -47.73
C TRP A 777 6.95 15.09 -49.19
N VAL A 778 7.98 15.91 -49.43
CA VAL A 778 8.47 16.28 -50.75
C VAL A 778 9.98 16.10 -50.77
N ARG A 779 10.53 15.69 -51.90
CA ARG A 779 11.97 15.64 -52.18
C ARG A 779 12.25 16.43 -53.46
N ALA A 780 13.21 17.35 -53.41
CA ALA A 780 13.60 18.16 -54.54
C ALA A 780 15.04 18.68 -54.37
N PRO A 781 15.74 19.07 -55.45
CA PRO A 781 16.96 19.87 -55.33
C PRO A 781 16.69 21.17 -54.55
N LEU A 782 17.69 21.66 -53.84
CA LEU A 782 17.59 22.83 -52.95
C LEU A 782 16.92 24.05 -53.62
N GLU A 783 17.25 24.31 -54.89
CA GLU A 783 16.70 25.45 -55.66
C GLU A 783 15.19 25.35 -55.94
N ARG A 784 14.64 24.13 -56.04
CA ARG A 784 13.21 23.88 -56.36
C ARG A 784 12.38 23.51 -55.14
N LEU A 785 13.02 23.36 -53.98
CA LEU A 785 12.37 22.92 -52.75
C LEU A 785 11.19 23.82 -52.32
N PRO A 786 11.28 25.17 -52.38
CA PRO A 786 10.16 26.04 -52.00
C PRO A 786 8.94 25.90 -52.93
N GLU A 787 9.18 25.82 -54.24
CA GLU A 787 8.12 25.67 -55.25
C GLU A 787 7.38 24.33 -55.08
N GLU A 788 8.13 23.24 -54.91
CA GLU A 788 7.55 21.91 -54.71
C GLU A 788 6.80 21.77 -53.38
N ALA A 789 7.29 22.44 -52.31
CA ALA A 789 6.59 22.51 -51.03
C ALA A 789 5.23 23.21 -51.15
N SER A 790 5.20 24.33 -51.87
CA SER A 790 3.97 25.10 -52.14
C SER A 790 2.99 24.28 -52.99
N ARG A 791 3.48 23.61 -54.05
CA ARG A 791 2.67 22.73 -54.92
C ARG A 791 2.05 21.56 -54.17
N ALA A 792 2.78 20.97 -53.23
CA ALA A 792 2.30 19.86 -52.40
C ALA A 792 1.44 20.30 -51.20
N GLY A 793 1.27 21.62 -51.00
CA GLY A 793 0.49 22.17 -49.88
C GLY A 793 1.09 21.84 -48.52
N LEU A 794 2.43 21.81 -48.41
CA LEU A 794 3.12 21.56 -47.14
C LEU A 794 3.13 22.81 -46.26
N GLY A 795 2.80 22.65 -44.98
CA GLY A 795 2.81 23.70 -43.96
C GLY A 795 3.52 23.28 -42.67
N ALA A 796 3.47 24.13 -41.66
CA ALA A 796 3.96 23.79 -40.32
C ALA A 796 2.96 22.89 -39.57
N PRO A 797 3.41 21.92 -38.74
CA PRO A 797 4.80 21.59 -38.41
C PRO A 797 5.48 20.68 -39.43
N ALA A 798 6.69 21.06 -39.89
CA ALA A 798 7.51 20.26 -40.79
C ALA A 798 9.02 20.36 -40.47
N VAL A 799 9.78 19.35 -40.92
CA VAL A 799 11.23 19.24 -40.80
C VAL A 799 11.84 19.27 -42.19
N ILE A 800 12.82 20.14 -42.41
CA ILE A 800 13.56 20.26 -43.67
C ILE A 800 14.88 19.50 -43.52
N VAL A 801 15.24 18.68 -44.50
CA VAL A 801 16.47 17.90 -44.53
C VAL A 801 17.24 18.26 -45.79
N ILE A 802 18.50 18.67 -45.68
CA ILE A 802 19.35 19.07 -46.81
C ILE A 802 20.65 18.27 -46.78
N GLY A 803 21.02 17.67 -47.91
CA GLY A 803 22.22 16.88 -48.09
C GLY A 803 21.95 15.56 -48.82
N GLU A 804 23.01 14.87 -49.24
CA GLU A 804 22.94 13.66 -50.07
C GLU A 804 22.01 12.56 -49.53
N THR A 805 21.85 12.47 -48.21
CA THR A 805 20.96 11.47 -47.61
C THR A 805 19.48 11.70 -47.95
N ALA A 806 19.06 12.93 -48.26
CA ALA A 806 17.68 13.25 -48.63
C ALA A 806 17.23 12.56 -49.93
N ALA A 807 18.19 12.18 -50.79
CA ALA A 807 17.92 11.41 -52.00
C ALA A 807 17.60 9.93 -51.71
N LEU A 808 17.92 9.41 -50.53
CA LEU A 808 17.67 8.01 -50.16
C LEU A 808 16.20 7.78 -49.81
N SER A 809 15.72 6.59 -50.15
CA SER A 809 14.42 6.06 -49.76
C SER A 809 14.59 4.60 -49.33
N LEU A 810 14.65 4.36 -48.02
CA LEU A 810 14.93 3.05 -47.42
C LEU A 810 13.68 2.31 -46.90
N GLY A 811 12.49 2.78 -47.32
CA GLY A 811 11.19 2.30 -46.81
C GLY A 811 10.60 3.28 -45.79
N GLU A 812 9.30 3.52 -45.88
CA GLU A 812 8.55 4.43 -45.01
C GLU A 812 8.15 3.74 -43.71
N MET A 813 8.13 4.48 -42.60
CA MET A 813 7.48 3.97 -41.39
C MET A 813 5.96 4.12 -41.51
N THR A 814 5.26 2.99 -41.47
CA THR A 814 3.79 2.95 -41.43
C THR A 814 3.30 2.98 -40.00
N PHE A 815 2.64 4.09 -39.63
CA PHE A 815 1.95 4.26 -38.36
C PHE A 815 0.44 4.16 -38.58
N SER A 816 -0.04 2.96 -38.93
CA SER A 816 -1.47 2.63 -38.93
C SER A 816 -1.70 1.15 -38.57
N PRO A 817 -2.82 0.81 -37.89
CA PRO A 817 -3.24 -0.58 -37.68
C PRO A 817 -3.45 -1.37 -38.98
N GLU A 818 -3.55 -0.67 -40.12
CA GLU A 818 -3.76 -1.27 -41.44
C GLU A 818 -2.56 -2.10 -41.92
N ALA A 819 -1.38 -1.91 -41.31
CA ALA A 819 -0.14 -2.61 -41.65
C ALA A 819 0.00 -4.02 -41.06
N CYS A 820 -0.91 -4.46 -40.17
CA CYS A 820 -1.06 -5.88 -39.87
C CYS A 820 -1.77 -6.55 -41.06
N GLY A 821 -1.00 -6.87 -42.10
CA GLY A 821 -1.48 -7.68 -43.23
C GLY A 821 -2.10 -8.97 -42.70
N GLY A 822 -3.42 -9.05 -42.74
CA GLY A 822 -4.21 -10.14 -42.22
C GLY A 822 -5.55 -10.23 -42.96
N PRO A 823 -6.23 -11.38 -42.90
CA PRO A 823 -7.46 -11.65 -43.64
C PRO A 823 -8.60 -10.68 -43.30
N LEU A 824 -8.51 -9.94 -42.19
CA LEU A 824 -9.54 -8.98 -41.75
C LEU A 824 -9.11 -7.50 -41.87
N SER A 825 -7.97 -7.20 -42.51
CA SER A 825 -7.49 -5.82 -42.71
C SER A 825 -8.50 -4.92 -43.44
N GLY A 826 -8.73 -3.71 -42.93
CA GLY A 826 -9.65 -2.73 -43.51
C GLY A 826 -11.14 -2.92 -43.16
N LEU A 827 -11.48 -3.87 -42.29
CA LEU A 827 -12.84 -4.03 -41.76
C LEU A 827 -12.99 -3.32 -40.40
N LEU A 828 -14.17 -2.75 -40.16
CA LEU A 828 -14.61 -2.29 -38.85
C LEU A 828 -15.60 -3.28 -38.26
N ILE A 829 -15.33 -3.81 -37.06
CA ILE A 829 -16.13 -4.87 -36.45
C ILE A 829 -16.68 -4.40 -35.09
N GLY A 830 -18.00 -4.40 -34.99
CA GLY A 830 -18.75 -4.18 -33.76
C GLY A 830 -18.70 -5.40 -32.84
N VAL A 831 -18.20 -5.20 -31.63
CA VAL A 831 -18.03 -6.26 -30.65
C VAL A 831 -19.03 -6.08 -29.51
N THR A 832 -19.86 -7.10 -29.24
CA THR A 832 -20.89 -7.05 -28.20
C THR A 832 -20.59 -8.01 -27.03
N GLY A 833 -21.34 -7.86 -25.95
CA GLY A 833 -21.27 -8.72 -24.76
C GLY A 833 -20.61 -8.05 -23.56
N THR A 834 -20.22 -8.85 -22.57
CA THR A 834 -19.55 -8.33 -21.36
C THR A 834 -18.17 -7.77 -21.69
N GLN A 835 -17.73 -6.73 -20.99
CA GLN A 835 -16.43 -6.07 -21.23
C GLN A 835 -15.25 -7.05 -21.39
N GLY A 836 -15.11 -8.05 -20.49
CA GLY A 836 -14.01 -9.01 -20.58
C GLY A 836 -14.09 -10.02 -21.75
N PHE A 837 -15.25 -10.14 -22.38
CA PHE A 837 -15.40 -10.86 -23.66
C PHE A 837 -15.05 -9.93 -24.81
N ALA A 838 -15.57 -8.69 -24.79
CA ALA A 838 -15.34 -7.70 -25.82
C ALA A 838 -13.84 -7.38 -26.01
N GLU A 839 -13.11 -7.14 -24.93
CA GLU A 839 -11.67 -6.86 -24.97
C GLU A 839 -10.86 -8.01 -25.62
N ARG A 840 -11.17 -9.27 -25.26
CA ARG A 840 -10.48 -10.44 -25.81
C ARG A 840 -10.82 -10.67 -27.29
N LEU A 841 -12.06 -10.43 -27.68
CA LEU A 841 -12.48 -10.53 -29.08
C LEU A 841 -11.84 -9.39 -29.90
N SER A 842 -11.83 -8.16 -29.39
CA SER A 842 -11.14 -7.04 -30.02
C SER A 842 -9.65 -7.29 -30.22
N GLU A 843 -8.95 -7.82 -29.21
CA GLU A 843 -7.53 -8.20 -29.35
C GLU A 843 -7.32 -9.28 -30.43
N ALA A 844 -8.21 -10.28 -30.49
CA ALA A 844 -8.14 -11.32 -31.52
C ALA A 844 -8.40 -10.77 -32.94
N LEU A 845 -9.31 -9.82 -33.08
CA LEU A 845 -9.63 -9.16 -34.36
C LEU A 845 -8.51 -8.20 -34.81
N HIS A 846 -7.95 -7.41 -33.90
CA HIS A 846 -6.79 -6.54 -34.20
C HIS A 846 -5.58 -7.34 -34.69
N ARG A 847 -5.34 -8.55 -34.12
CA ARG A 847 -4.29 -9.46 -34.60
C ARG A 847 -4.48 -9.92 -36.06
N GLN A 848 -5.70 -9.84 -36.59
CA GLN A 848 -6.04 -10.19 -37.98
C GLN A 848 -6.18 -8.95 -38.89
N GLY A 849 -5.88 -7.75 -38.37
CA GLY A 849 -5.91 -6.49 -39.10
C GLY A 849 -7.23 -5.72 -39.05
N ALA A 850 -8.28 -6.24 -38.41
CA ALA A 850 -9.57 -5.52 -38.29
C ALA A 850 -9.50 -4.43 -37.24
N GLN A 851 -10.22 -3.33 -37.47
CA GLN A 851 -10.55 -2.34 -36.44
C GLN A 851 -11.78 -2.80 -35.66
N THR A 852 -11.92 -2.36 -34.40
CA THR A 852 -13.08 -2.72 -33.59
C THR A 852 -13.76 -1.52 -32.96
N VAL A 853 -15.10 -1.60 -32.86
CA VAL A 853 -15.94 -0.66 -32.11
C VAL A 853 -16.64 -1.41 -30.98
N ASP A 854 -16.53 -0.90 -29.77
CA ASP A 854 -17.21 -1.47 -28.60
C ASP A 854 -18.70 -1.15 -28.67
N ALA A 855 -19.50 -2.19 -28.91
CA ALA A 855 -20.96 -2.17 -28.95
C ALA A 855 -21.57 -2.87 -27.71
N GLY A 856 -20.76 -3.17 -26.69
CA GLY A 856 -21.17 -3.85 -25.47
C GLY A 856 -21.58 -2.89 -24.36
N PHE A 857 -22.74 -3.15 -23.76
CA PHE A 857 -23.24 -2.41 -22.59
C PHE A 857 -23.71 -3.33 -21.45
N LEU A 858 -23.32 -4.61 -21.50
CA LEU A 858 -23.62 -5.60 -20.48
C LEU A 858 -22.50 -5.72 -19.45
N GLU A 859 -22.91 -5.79 -18.18
CA GLU A 859 -22.03 -5.99 -17.05
C GLU A 859 -22.46 -7.21 -16.22
N THR A 860 -21.49 -7.94 -15.68
CA THR A 860 -21.76 -9.01 -14.72
C THR A 860 -21.85 -8.45 -13.31
N VAL A 861 -22.97 -8.68 -12.64
CA VAL A 861 -23.17 -8.33 -11.23
C VAL A 861 -23.10 -9.61 -10.40
N PRO A 862 -22.10 -9.78 -9.51
CA PRO A 862 -22.01 -10.96 -8.65
C PRO A 862 -23.22 -11.08 -7.72
N ALA A 863 -23.66 -12.30 -7.43
CA ALA A 863 -24.74 -12.56 -6.49
C ALA A 863 -24.39 -12.12 -5.06
N LYS A 864 -25.39 -11.60 -4.35
CA LYS A 864 -25.24 -11.06 -2.99
C LYS A 864 -25.20 -12.18 -1.95
N GLU A 865 -25.98 -13.23 -2.17
CA GLU A 865 -26.11 -14.42 -1.33
C GLU A 865 -24.75 -15.07 -1.13
N PRO A 866 -24.36 -15.50 0.08
CA PRO A 866 -23.08 -16.17 0.32
C PRO A 866 -23.00 -17.50 -0.45
N LEU A 867 -21.78 -18.00 -0.70
CA LEU A 867 -21.64 -19.32 -1.29
C LEU A 867 -22.29 -20.39 -0.39
N PRO A 868 -23.00 -21.37 -0.96
CA PRO A 868 -23.48 -22.51 -0.20
C PRO A 868 -22.34 -23.26 0.47
N GLU A 869 -22.63 -23.92 1.59
CA GLU A 869 -21.62 -24.71 2.30
C GLU A 869 -21.11 -25.83 1.38
N LEU A 870 -19.84 -25.71 0.97
CA LEU A 870 -19.28 -26.58 -0.06
C LEU A 870 -19.12 -28.03 0.43
N SER A 871 -19.04 -28.27 1.74
CA SER A 871 -18.85 -29.59 2.37
C SER A 871 -19.89 -30.63 1.90
N GLY A 872 -21.13 -30.21 1.68
CA GLY A 872 -22.25 -31.07 1.28
C GLY A 872 -22.39 -31.34 -0.23
N PHE A 873 -21.39 -30.99 -1.04
CA PHE A 873 -21.39 -31.19 -2.50
C PHE A 873 -20.16 -31.94 -2.98
N ASP A 874 -20.37 -32.90 -3.88
CA ASP A 874 -19.33 -33.69 -4.52
C ASP A 874 -18.89 -33.09 -5.86
N TRP A 875 -19.83 -32.45 -6.56
CA TRP A 875 -19.62 -31.88 -7.88
C TRP A 875 -19.82 -30.37 -7.89
N LEU A 876 -18.89 -29.65 -8.52
CA LEU A 876 -19.01 -28.23 -8.83
C LEU A 876 -19.15 -28.06 -10.34
N VAL A 877 -20.20 -27.39 -10.80
CA VAL A 877 -20.52 -27.32 -12.23
C VAL A 877 -20.49 -25.88 -12.72
N PHE A 878 -19.64 -25.59 -13.70
CA PHE A 878 -19.50 -24.24 -14.27
C PHE A 878 -19.94 -24.20 -15.74
N THR A 879 -20.90 -23.31 -16.05
CA THR A 879 -21.40 -23.13 -17.42
C THR A 879 -20.82 -21.92 -18.13
N SER A 880 -19.89 -21.18 -17.52
CA SER A 880 -19.23 -20.06 -18.20
C SER A 880 -17.86 -19.71 -17.59
N PRO A 881 -16.96 -19.07 -18.36
CA PRO A 881 -15.72 -18.49 -17.85
C PRO A 881 -15.97 -17.46 -16.74
N ASN A 882 -17.04 -16.69 -16.85
CA ASN A 882 -17.44 -15.71 -15.84
C ASN A 882 -17.83 -16.41 -14.53
N GLY A 883 -18.51 -17.56 -14.61
CA GLY A 883 -18.84 -18.37 -13.44
C GLY A 883 -17.58 -18.80 -12.68
N VAL A 884 -16.56 -19.31 -13.36
CA VAL A 884 -15.29 -19.69 -12.72
C VAL A 884 -14.61 -18.49 -12.06
N ARG A 885 -14.50 -17.36 -12.78
CA ARG A 885 -13.84 -16.15 -12.25
C ARG A 885 -14.56 -15.60 -11.02
N LEU A 886 -15.88 -15.45 -11.11
CA LEU A 886 -16.68 -14.87 -10.04
C LEU A 886 -16.76 -15.80 -8.82
N PHE A 887 -16.75 -17.12 -9.03
CA PHE A 887 -16.70 -18.09 -7.94
C PHE A 887 -15.40 -17.97 -7.15
N LEU A 888 -14.26 -17.94 -7.83
CA LEU A 888 -12.95 -17.81 -7.19
C LEU A 888 -12.77 -16.45 -6.50
N GLU A 889 -13.31 -15.38 -7.08
CA GLU A 889 -13.38 -14.07 -6.42
C GLU A 889 -14.24 -14.13 -5.15
N LYS A 890 -15.40 -14.80 -5.22
CA LYS A 890 -16.32 -14.93 -4.10
C LYS A 890 -15.74 -15.79 -2.97
N MET A 891 -15.07 -16.91 -3.28
CA MET A 891 -14.31 -17.70 -2.30
C MET A 891 -13.28 -16.85 -1.56
N ARG A 892 -12.48 -16.05 -2.28
CA ARG A 892 -11.48 -15.15 -1.66
C ARG A 892 -12.12 -14.11 -0.75
N ARG A 893 -13.27 -13.54 -1.16
CA ARG A 893 -14.02 -12.58 -0.33
C ARG A 893 -14.57 -13.24 0.94
N GLU A 894 -15.03 -14.48 0.84
CA GLU A 894 -15.56 -15.27 1.95
C GLU A 894 -14.46 -15.98 2.77
N ARG A 895 -13.17 -15.65 2.53
CA ARG A 895 -11.99 -16.23 3.20
C ARG A 895 -11.90 -17.77 3.07
N LEU A 896 -12.50 -18.33 2.02
CA LEU A 896 -12.31 -19.71 1.60
C LEU A 896 -11.11 -19.79 0.66
N ASP A 897 -10.24 -20.77 0.89
CA ASP A 897 -9.12 -21.07 0.00
C ASP A 897 -9.33 -22.38 -0.75
N LEU A 898 -8.42 -22.71 -1.66
CA LEU A 898 -8.53 -23.88 -2.53
C LEU A 898 -8.59 -25.21 -1.76
N ARG A 899 -8.16 -25.27 -0.50
CA ARG A 899 -8.27 -26.48 0.34
C ARG A 899 -9.74 -26.83 0.61
N ALA A 900 -10.65 -25.85 0.58
CA ALA A 900 -12.09 -26.09 0.70
C ALA A 900 -12.68 -26.88 -0.49
N LEU A 901 -11.93 -26.99 -1.60
CA LEU A 901 -12.30 -27.76 -2.78
C LEU A 901 -11.69 -29.17 -2.78
N ALA A 902 -10.90 -29.52 -1.77
CA ALA A 902 -10.29 -30.83 -1.67
C ALA A 902 -11.37 -31.93 -1.63
N GLY A 903 -11.20 -32.95 -2.47
CA GLY A 903 -12.13 -34.08 -2.59
C GLY A 903 -13.34 -33.85 -3.50
N LYS A 904 -13.46 -32.67 -4.14
CA LYS A 904 -14.56 -32.34 -5.06
C LYS A 904 -14.17 -32.55 -6.51
N ARG A 905 -15.13 -32.95 -7.34
CA ARG A 905 -14.98 -33.03 -8.80
C ARG A 905 -15.57 -31.79 -9.47
N ILE A 906 -14.99 -31.38 -10.59
CA ILE A 906 -15.40 -30.18 -11.30
C ILE A 906 -15.84 -30.53 -12.73
N ALA A 907 -17.07 -30.15 -13.08
CA ALA A 907 -17.60 -30.24 -14.42
C ALA A 907 -17.66 -28.85 -15.08
N VAL A 908 -17.29 -28.76 -16.35
CA VAL A 908 -17.35 -27.51 -17.12
C VAL A 908 -18.08 -27.73 -18.44
N ILE A 909 -18.82 -26.73 -18.90
CA ILE A 909 -19.58 -26.83 -20.17
C ILE A 909 -18.68 -26.97 -21.41
N GLY A 910 -17.45 -26.46 -21.37
CA GLY A 910 -16.59 -26.43 -22.56
C GLY A 910 -15.22 -25.79 -22.33
N PRO A 911 -14.39 -25.74 -23.40
CA PRO A 911 -12.95 -25.49 -23.31
C PRO A 911 -12.61 -24.08 -22.85
N GLY A 912 -13.41 -23.06 -23.18
CA GLY A 912 -13.20 -21.70 -22.68
C GLY A 912 -13.37 -21.59 -21.16
N THR A 913 -14.34 -22.32 -20.61
CA THR A 913 -14.58 -22.42 -19.16
C THR A 913 -13.48 -23.25 -18.50
N GLY A 914 -13.13 -24.40 -19.08
CA GLY A 914 -12.04 -25.26 -18.60
C GLY A 914 -10.67 -24.57 -18.61
N GLN A 915 -10.36 -23.77 -19.63
CA GLN A 915 -9.12 -22.99 -19.68
C GLN A 915 -9.07 -21.92 -18.58
N THR A 916 -10.20 -21.28 -18.30
CA THR A 916 -10.31 -20.28 -17.22
C THR A 916 -10.13 -20.94 -15.85
N LEU A 917 -10.62 -22.17 -15.68
CA LEU A 917 -10.41 -22.99 -14.50
C LEU A 917 -8.93 -23.39 -14.35
N ALA A 918 -8.29 -23.84 -15.43
CA ALA A 918 -6.88 -24.23 -15.47
C ALA A 918 -5.92 -23.08 -15.15
N GLN A 919 -6.24 -21.85 -15.60
CA GLN A 919 -5.50 -20.63 -15.23
C GLN A 919 -5.47 -20.39 -13.71
N SER A 920 -6.42 -20.95 -12.98
CA SER A 920 -6.54 -20.82 -11.54
C SER A 920 -5.95 -22.03 -10.77
N GLY A 921 -5.28 -22.94 -11.47
CA GLY A 921 -4.66 -24.13 -10.90
C GLY A 921 -5.59 -25.32 -10.68
N LEU A 922 -6.81 -25.29 -11.23
CA LEU A 922 -7.81 -26.36 -11.12
C LEU A 922 -8.07 -26.98 -12.49
N LEU A 923 -8.17 -28.31 -12.57
CA LEU A 923 -8.51 -29.02 -13.80
C LEU A 923 -9.97 -29.50 -13.73
N ALA A 924 -10.63 -29.57 -14.88
CA ALA A 924 -11.97 -30.13 -14.97
C ALA A 924 -11.90 -31.66 -15.07
N ASP A 925 -12.71 -32.35 -14.26
CA ASP A 925 -12.86 -33.81 -14.28
C ASP A 925 -13.84 -34.28 -15.36
N LEU A 926 -14.77 -33.40 -15.75
CA LEU A 926 -15.78 -33.66 -16.75
C LEU A 926 -15.98 -32.45 -17.67
N MET A 927 -15.96 -32.70 -18.98
CA MET A 927 -16.31 -31.74 -20.02
C MET A 927 -16.95 -32.53 -21.17
N PRO A 928 -18.17 -32.19 -21.63
CA PRO A 928 -18.83 -32.90 -22.73
C PRO A 928 -18.15 -32.60 -24.06
N GLU A 929 -18.27 -33.50 -25.05
CA GLU A 929 -17.76 -33.26 -26.41
C GLU A 929 -18.54 -32.15 -27.13
N ILE A 930 -19.84 -32.08 -26.89
CA ILE A 930 -20.71 -31.00 -27.36
C ILE A 930 -20.90 -29.99 -26.22
N HIS A 931 -20.45 -28.76 -26.42
CA HIS A 931 -20.31 -27.74 -25.37
C HIS A 931 -21.61 -26.96 -25.08
N ASP A 932 -22.70 -27.66 -24.78
CA ASP A 932 -23.99 -27.05 -24.42
C ASP A 932 -24.52 -27.55 -23.07
N ALA A 933 -25.57 -26.89 -22.57
CA ALA A 933 -26.16 -27.17 -21.27
C ALA A 933 -26.80 -28.56 -21.19
N ARG A 934 -27.36 -29.04 -22.30
CA ARG A 934 -28.03 -30.35 -22.40
C ARG A 934 -27.03 -31.49 -22.28
N ASN A 935 -25.99 -31.48 -23.10
CA ASN A 935 -24.95 -32.51 -23.14
C ASN A 935 -24.14 -32.53 -21.83
N LEU A 936 -23.91 -31.36 -21.22
CA LEU A 936 -23.33 -31.30 -19.88
C LEU A 936 -24.21 -32.02 -18.85
N GLY A 937 -25.53 -31.85 -18.91
CA GLY A 937 -26.47 -32.50 -18.02
C GLY A 937 -26.53 -34.01 -18.21
N GLU A 938 -26.54 -34.48 -19.46
CA GLU A 938 -26.50 -35.91 -19.80
C GLU A 938 -25.19 -36.55 -19.31
N ALA A 939 -24.04 -35.95 -19.64
CA ALA A 939 -22.73 -36.45 -19.21
C ALA A 939 -22.54 -36.45 -17.69
N LEU A 940 -23.09 -35.45 -16.99
CA LEU A 940 -23.04 -35.39 -15.53
C LEU A 940 -23.97 -36.42 -14.89
N ALA A 941 -25.16 -36.65 -15.44
CA ALA A 941 -26.13 -37.63 -14.94
C ALA A 941 -25.61 -39.07 -15.01
N GLU A 942 -24.83 -39.40 -16.05
CA GLU A 942 -24.19 -40.71 -16.22
C GLU A 942 -23.04 -40.94 -15.22
N ARG A 943 -22.29 -39.88 -14.90
CA ARG A 943 -21.05 -39.98 -14.11
C ARG A 943 -21.24 -39.76 -12.62
N MET A 944 -22.33 -39.12 -12.22
CA MET A 944 -22.69 -38.86 -10.83
C MET A 944 -23.43 -40.06 -10.22
N LYS A 945 -23.02 -40.46 -9.01
CA LYS A 945 -23.70 -41.55 -8.29
C LYS A 945 -25.02 -41.08 -7.66
N PRO A 946 -25.97 -41.98 -7.34
CA PRO A 946 -27.25 -41.61 -6.73
C PRO A 946 -27.13 -40.85 -5.39
N GLU A 947 -26.05 -41.07 -4.66
CA GLU A 947 -25.82 -40.48 -3.33
C GLU A 947 -25.04 -39.15 -3.41
N GLU A 948 -24.53 -38.79 -4.59
CA GLU A 948 -23.68 -37.62 -4.81
C GLU A 948 -24.51 -36.39 -5.17
N ARG A 949 -24.04 -35.21 -4.75
CA ARG A 949 -24.75 -33.95 -4.94
C ARG A 949 -23.98 -32.94 -5.77
N ALA A 950 -24.65 -32.29 -6.72
CA ALA A 950 -24.05 -31.27 -7.58
C ALA A 950 -24.44 -29.83 -7.17
N LEU A 951 -23.46 -28.92 -7.20
CA LEU A 951 -23.66 -27.48 -7.07
C LEU A 951 -23.45 -26.81 -8.43
N LEU A 952 -24.52 -26.25 -9.00
CA LEU A 952 -24.46 -25.53 -10.27
C LEU A 952 -24.12 -24.06 -10.01
N LEU A 953 -22.99 -23.60 -10.54
CA LEU A 953 -22.43 -22.26 -10.33
C LEU A 953 -22.48 -21.48 -11.66
N ARG A 954 -23.64 -20.89 -11.95
CA ARG A 954 -23.98 -20.32 -13.26
C ARG A 954 -24.65 -18.95 -13.17
N SER A 955 -24.92 -18.34 -14.32
CA SER A 955 -25.72 -17.11 -14.37
C SER A 955 -27.17 -17.37 -13.93
N GLY A 956 -27.81 -16.40 -13.29
CA GLY A 956 -29.24 -16.46 -12.97
C GLY A 956 -30.16 -16.67 -14.19
N LEU A 957 -29.69 -16.36 -15.41
CA LEU A 957 -30.40 -16.59 -16.67
C LEU A 957 -29.91 -17.84 -17.43
N GLY A 958 -29.26 -18.80 -16.77
CA GLY A 958 -28.76 -19.99 -17.45
C GLY A 958 -29.87 -20.92 -17.97
N SER A 959 -29.58 -21.72 -19.00
CA SER A 959 -30.53 -22.69 -19.60
C SER A 959 -31.09 -23.70 -18.59
N ALA A 960 -32.40 -23.95 -18.63
CA ALA A 960 -33.08 -24.95 -17.79
C ALA A 960 -32.79 -26.40 -18.21
N GLU A 961 -32.28 -26.62 -19.43
CA GLU A 961 -32.01 -27.97 -19.96
C GLU A 961 -31.05 -28.77 -19.07
N LEU A 962 -30.07 -28.11 -18.44
CA LEU A 962 -29.12 -28.75 -17.52
C LEU A 962 -29.85 -29.33 -16.29
N THR A 963 -30.71 -28.54 -15.67
CA THR A 963 -31.47 -28.94 -14.48
C THR A 963 -32.52 -29.99 -14.80
N GLU A 964 -33.18 -29.89 -15.97
CA GLU A 964 -34.18 -30.86 -16.42
C GLU A 964 -33.59 -32.27 -16.60
N ARG A 965 -32.39 -32.37 -17.19
CA ARG A 965 -31.70 -33.66 -17.40
C ARG A 965 -31.28 -34.32 -16.09
N LEU A 966 -30.78 -33.55 -15.13
CA LEU A 966 -30.42 -34.06 -13.80
C LEU A 966 -31.64 -34.52 -13.01
N ASN A 967 -32.74 -33.75 -13.05
CA ASN A 967 -34.01 -34.13 -12.43
C ASN A 967 -34.59 -35.41 -13.05
N ALA A 968 -34.59 -35.54 -14.37
CA ALA A 968 -35.08 -36.73 -15.06
C ALA A 968 -34.27 -37.99 -14.70
N ALA A 969 -32.99 -37.83 -14.36
CA ALA A 969 -32.11 -38.91 -13.90
C ALA A 969 -32.15 -39.14 -12.37
N GLY A 970 -33.02 -38.44 -11.63
CA GLY A 970 -33.16 -38.59 -10.18
C GLY A 970 -31.91 -38.17 -9.39
N ARG A 971 -31.16 -37.20 -9.92
CA ARG A 971 -29.93 -36.67 -9.30
C ARG A 971 -30.25 -35.49 -8.39
N ASP A 972 -29.51 -35.33 -7.28
CA ASP A 972 -29.66 -34.18 -6.38
C ASP A 972 -28.73 -33.03 -6.83
N GLN A 973 -29.30 -31.84 -6.98
CA GLN A 973 -28.54 -30.63 -7.29
C GLN A 973 -29.08 -29.39 -6.59
N LEU A 974 -28.18 -28.45 -6.31
CA LEU A 974 -28.51 -27.08 -5.96
C LEU A 974 -28.10 -26.16 -7.09
N ASP A 975 -29.04 -25.37 -7.60
CA ASP A 975 -28.78 -24.35 -8.60
C ASP A 975 -28.53 -23.00 -7.94
N PHE A 976 -27.28 -22.54 -8.00
CA PHE A 976 -26.86 -21.29 -7.38
C PHE A 976 -26.54 -20.26 -8.46
N ALA A 977 -27.39 -19.24 -8.55
CA ALA A 977 -27.16 -18.07 -9.37
C ALA A 977 -25.96 -17.31 -8.82
N LEU A 978 -24.79 -17.51 -9.42
CA LEU A 978 -23.53 -16.91 -8.97
C LEU A 978 -23.40 -15.45 -9.41
N TYR A 979 -24.07 -15.07 -10.49
CA TYR A 979 -24.09 -13.72 -11.02
C TYR A 979 -25.28 -13.47 -11.94
N GLU A 980 -25.64 -12.19 -12.06
CA GLU A 980 -26.64 -11.69 -12.99
C GLU A 980 -25.99 -10.81 -14.07
N LEU A 981 -26.70 -10.60 -15.17
CA LEU A 981 -26.30 -9.66 -16.22
C LEU A 981 -27.16 -8.41 -16.08
N ARG A 982 -26.51 -7.24 -16.05
CA ARG A 982 -27.18 -5.94 -15.97
C ARG A 982 -26.72 -5.03 -17.10
N GLU A 983 -27.62 -4.22 -17.61
CA GLU A 983 -27.33 -3.18 -18.60
C GLU A 983 -26.83 -1.89 -17.92
N ASP A 984 -25.88 -1.20 -18.56
CA ASP A 984 -25.47 0.16 -18.19
C ASP A 984 -26.09 1.18 -19.16
N PRO A 985 -27.06 2.01 -18.71
CA PRO A 985 -27.75 2.97 -19.56
C PRO A 985 -26.83 4.00 -20.23
N LYS A 986 -25.74 4.41 -19.57
CA LYS A 986 -24.80 5.40 -20.12
C LYS A 986 -23.93 4.77 -21.20
N ARG A 987 -23.40 3.56 -20.94
CA ARG A 987 -22.63 2.81 -21.94
C ARG A 987 -23.50 2.42 -23.12
N ARG A 988 -24.78 2.13 -22.90
CA ARG A 988 -25.76 1.87 -23.96
C ARG A 988 -25.89 3.07 -24.90
N ALA A 989 -26.10 4.27 -24.35
CA ALA A 989 -26.15 5.50 -25.14
C ALA A 989 -24.84 5.74 -25.93
N ASP A 990 -23.69 5.58 -25.27
CA ASP A 990 -22.37 5.73 -25.91
C ASP A 990 -22.13 4.69 -27.01
N ALA A 991 -22.53 3.43 -26.79
CA ALA A 991 -22.37 2.33 -27.76
C ALA A 991 -23.21 2.58 -29.01
N PHE A 992 -24.48 2.95 -28.86
CA PHE A 992 -25.31 3.25 -30.02
C PHE A 992 -24.90 4.55 -30.74
N ALA A 993 -24.45 5.58 -30.01
CA ALA A 993 -23.89 6.79 -30.62
C ALA A 993 -22.64 6.48 -31.48
N ARG A 994 -21.76 5.58 -31.03
CA ARG A 994 -20.59 5.13 -31.81
C ARG A 994 -21.00 4.33 -33.04
N LEU A 995 -21.97 3.43 -32.90
CA LEU A 995 -22.50 2.64 -34.02
C LEU A 995 -23.17 3.52 -35.08
N GLN A 996 -23.77 4.66 -34.70
CA GLN A 996 -24.30 5.64 -35.64
C GLN A 996 -23.21 6.49 -36.30
N GLN A 997 -22.22 6.96 -35.54
CA GLN A 997 -21.12 7.78 -36.06
C GLN A 997 -20.20 7.00 -37.00
N THR A 998 -20.03 5.69 -36.76
CA THR A 998 -19.15 4.83 -37.55
C THR A 998 -19.78 3.43 -37.65
N PRO A 999 -20.64 3.19 -38.64
CA PRO A 999 -21.33 1.92 -38.79
C PRO A 999 -20.33 0.79 -39.10
N PRO A 1000 -20.37 -0.33 -38.35
CA PRO A 1000 -19.45 -1.44 -38.57
C PRO A 1000 -19.87 -2.30 -39.78
N ASP A 1001 -18.93 -3.04 -40.35
CA ASP A 1001 -19.19 -4.05 -41.39
C ASP A 1001 -19.81 -5.32 -40.80
N TYR A 1002 -19.39 -5.68 -39.59
CA TYR A 1002 -19.82 -6.87 -38.86
C TYR A 1002 -20.23 -6.53 -37.42
N LEU A 1003 -21.22 -7.23 -36.89
CA LEU A 1003 -21.63 -7.17 -35.49
C LEU A 1003 -21.60 -8.58 -34.89
N LEU A 1004 -20.81 -8.75 -33.82
CA LEU A 1004 -20.49 -10.08 -33.28
C LEU A 1004 -21.08 -10.29 -31.89
N PHE A 1005 -21.73 -11.45 -31.69
CA PHE A 1005 -22.39 -11.84 -30.45
C PHE A 1005 -21.77 -13.08 -29.81
N GLY A 1006 -21.42 -12.94 -28.53
CA GLY A 1006 -20.85 -14.00 -27.70
C GLY A 1006 -21.85 -14.82 -26.87
N SER A 1007 -23.14 -14.45 -26.84
CA SER A 1007 -24.17 -15.20 -26.11
C SER A 1007 -25.59 -14.82 -26.53
N ALA A 1008 -26.54 -15.74 -26.32
CA ALA A 1008 -27.97 -15.49 -26.52
C ALA A 1008 -28.51 -14.36 -25.63
N SER A 1009 -28.00 -14.23 -24.40
CA SER A 1009 -28.35 -13.13 -23.49
C SER A 1009 -27.84 -11.78 -24.01
N GLY A 1010 -26.66 -11.75 -24.63
CA GLY A 1010 -26.10 -10.55 -25.26
C GLY A 1010 -26.92 -10.08 -26.45
N VAL A 1011 -27.44 -11.02 -27.24
CA VAL A 1011 -28.35 -10.73 -28.34
C VAL A 1011 -29.64 -10.08 -27.85
N ARG A 1012 -30.30 -10.67 -26.84
CA ARG A 1012 -31.56 -10.15 -26.31
C ARG A 1012 -31.40 -8.73 -25.77
N ALA A 1013 -30.39 -8.49 -24.93
CA ALA A 1013 -30.10 -7.16 -24.39
C ALA A 1013 -29.79 -6.12 -25.47
N PHE A 1014 -29.02 -6.52 -26.51
CA PHE A 1014 -28.73 -5.63 -27.64
C PHE A 1014 -30.01 -5.21 -28.38
N LEU A 1015 -30.91 -6.17 -28.66
CA LEU A 1015 -32.15 -5.91 -29.37
C LEU A 1015 -33.16 -5.10 -28.54
N ASP A 1016 -33.25 -5.35 -27.23
CA ASP A 1016 -34.08 -4.56 -26.32
C ASP A 1016 -33.55 -3.12 -26.23
N GLY A 1017 -32.22 -2.95 -26.07
CA GLY A 1017 -31.59 -1.64 -26.08
C GLY A 1017 -31.74 -0.89 -27.40
N LEU A 1018 -31.72 -1.59 -28.53
CA LEU A 1018 -31.95 -1.00 -29.86
C LEU A 1018 -33.40 -0.53 -30.01
N ALA A 1019 -34.38 -1.27 -29.48
CA ALA A 1019 -35.79 -0.89 -29.51
C ALA A 1019 -36.06 0.38 -28.69
N GLU A 1020 -35.40 0.52 -27.53
CA GLU A 1020 -35.49 1.73 -26.70
C GLU A 1020 -34.77 2.93 -27.35
N TYR A 1021 -33.62 2.70 -27.98
CA TYR A 1021 -32.83 3.77 -28.61
C TYR A 1021 -33.43 4.28 -29.94
N ALA A 1022 -34.08 3.40 -30.71
CA ALA A 1022 -34.74 3.76 -31.96
C ALA A 1022 -35.94 4.71 -31.78
N GLY A 1023 -36.41 4.92 -30.54
CA GLY A 1023 -37.44 5.91 -30.21
C GLY A 1023 -36.99 7.38 -30.31
N ASP A 1024 -35.67 7.64 -30.32
CA ASP A 1024 -35.11 8.99 -30.14
C ASP A 1024 -34.37 9.57 -31.37
N VAL A 1025 -34.32 8.88 -32.53
CA VAL A 1025 -33.52 9.34 -33.68
C VAL A 1025 -34.15 8.97 -35.04
N GLU A 1026 -34.29 9.95 -35.95
CA GLU A 1026 -34.67 9.70 -37.36
C GLU A 1026 -33.52 9.05 -38.17
N PRO A 1027 -33.77 8.05 -39.04
CA PRO A 1027 -32.70 7.32 -39.72
C PRO A 1027 -32.07 8.14 -40.86
N THR A 1028 -30.75 8.31 -40.85
CA THR A 1028 -29.99 8.79 -42.01
C THR A 1028 -29.62 7.63 -42.92
N ALA A 1029 -30.09 7.68 -44.17
CA ALA A 1029 -30.19 6.55 -45.10
C ALA A 1029 -28.95 6.30 -45.98
N SER A 1030 -27.76 6.06 -45.42
CA SER A 1030 -26.53 6.01 -46.25
C SER A 1030 -25.55 4.85 -46.01
N SER A 1031 -25.86 3.79 -45.25
CA SER A 1031 -24.95 2.64 -45.12
C SER A 1031 -25.68 1.29 -45.05
N PRO A 1032 -25.15 0.23 -45.69
CA PRO A 1032 -25.74 -1.10 -45.63
C PRO A 1032 -25.70 -1.63 -44.18
N PRO A 1033 -26.70 -2.43 -43.76
CA PRO A 1033 -26.73 -2.96 -42.40
C PRO A 1033 -25.57 -3.94 -42.15
N PRO A 1034 -25.01 -3.95 -40.93
CA PRO A 1034 -23.88 -4.82 -40.58
C PRO A 1034 -24.29 -6.30 -40.67
N ARG A 1035 -23.32 -7.16 -41.03
CA ARG A 1035 -23.52 -8.61 -40.96
C ARG A 1035 -23.43 -9.12 -39.54
N VAL A 1036 -24.25 -10.11 -39.19
CA VAL A 1036 -24.29 -10.62 -37.81
C VAL A 1036 -23.60 -11.97 -37.70
N GLY A 1037 -22.62 -12.05 -36.79
CA GLY A 1037 -21.91 -13.28 -36.44
C GLY A 1037 -22.25 -13.73 -35.03
N CYS A 1038 -22.68 -14.98 -34.88
CA CYS A 1038 -23.04 -15.58 -33.59
C CYS A 1038 -22.05 -16.69 -33.21
N ILE A 1039 -21.62 -16.73 -31.96
CA ILE A 1039 -20.65 -17.73 -31.47
C ILE A 1039 -21.18 -19.17 -31.53
N GLY A 1040 -22.50 -19.39 -31.53
CA GLY A 1040 -23.09 -20.72 -31.53
C GLY A 1040 -24.59 -20.76 -31.87
N PRO A 1041 -25.20 -21.95 -32.01
CA PRO A 1041 -26.55 -22.13 -32.53
C PRO A 1041 -27.64 -21.46 -31.66
N GLN A 1042 -27.52 -21.53 -30.33
CA GLN A 1042 -28.45 -20.88 -29.41
C GLN A 1042 -28.40 -19.35 -29.51
N CYS A 1043 -27.21 -18.79 -29.75
CA CYS A 1043 -27.03 -17.35 -29.97
C CYS A 1043 -27.68 -16.91 -31.29
N ARG A 1044 -27.55 -17.74 -32.34
CA ARG A 1044 -28.24 -17.51 -33.62
C ARG A 1044 -29.76 -17.61 -33.48
N ALA A 1045 -30.27 -18.63 -32.78
CA ALA A 1045 -31.70 -18.78 -32.55
C ALA A 1045 -32.31 -17.54 -31.85
N ALA A 1046 -31.63 -17.01 -30.83
CA ALA A 1046 -32.05 -15.78 -30.15
C ALA A 1046 -32.05 -14.56 -31.08
N TRP A 1047 -31.11 -14.48 -32.03
CA TRP A 1047 -31.07 -13.42 -33.04
C TRP A 1047 -32.24 -13.52 -34.00
N GLU A 1048 -32.51 -14.70 -34.56
CA GLU A 1048 -33.59 -14.89 -35.53
C GLU A 1048 -34.98 -14.67 -34.90
N GLU A 1049 -35.18 -15.10 -33.65
CA GLU A 1049 -36.39 -14.83 -32.88
C GLU A 1049 -36.58 -13.32 -32.66
N GLY A 1050 -35.52 -12.65 -32.21
CA GLY A 1050 -35.54 -11.21 -31.97
C GLY A 1050 -35.70 -10.37 -33.24
N LYS A 1051 -35.10 -10.80 -34.36
CA LYS A 1051 -35.27 -10.19 -35.69
C LYS A 1051 -36.72 -10.25 -36.15
N LYS A 1052 -37.39 -11.40 -35.97
CA LYS A 1052 -38.84 -11.55 -36.24
C LYS A 1052 -39.67 -10.61 -35.37
N ARG A 1053 -39.32 -10.46 -34.08
CA ARG A 1053 -40.01 -9.57 -33.14
C ARG A 1053 -39.86 -8.09 -33.51
N MET A 1054 -38.69 -7.67 -34.00
CA MET A 1054 -38.39 -6.28 -34.39
C MET A 1054 -38.99 -5.86 -35.74
N GLY A 1055 -39.49 -6.80 -36.54
CA GLY A 1055 -40.24 -6.53 -37.78
C GLY A 1055 -39.48 -5.63 -38.76
N LYS A 1056 -40.09 -4.48 -39.13
CA LYS A 1056 -39.57 -3.54 -40.14
C LYS A 1056 -38.19 -2.96 -39.81
N ALA A 1057 -37.79 -2.87 -38.54
CA ALA A 1057 -36.53 -2.23 -38.14
C ALA A 1057 -35.27 -3.04 -38.53
N LEU A 1058 -35.40 -4.36 -38.67
CA LEU A 1058 -34.29 -5.27 -39.00
C LEU A 1058 -34.58 -6.11 -40.25
N GLN A 1059 -35.58 -5.72 -41.05
CA GLN A 1059 -36.03 -6.49 -42.22
C GLN A 1059 -34.93 -6.60 -43.29
N ASP A 1060 -34.13 -5.55 -43.47
CA ASP A 1060 -33.05 -5.49 -44.47
C ASP A 1060 -31.72 -6.07 -43.96
N TRP A 1061 -31.65 -6.53 -42.70
CA TRP A 1061 -30.42 -7.13 -42.16
C TRP A 1061 -30.22 -8.54 -42.70
N PRO A 1062 -28.98 -8.93 -43.06
CA PRO A 1062 -28.68 -10.27 -43.57
C PRO A 1062 -28.90 -11.37 -42.51
N GLU A 1063 -28.97 -12.64 -42.94
CA GLU A 1063 -29.00 -13.78 -42.01
C GLU A 1063 -27.72 -13.86 -41.18
N ALA A 1064 -27.87 -14.24 -39.90
CA ALA A 1064 -26.73 -14.40 -39.02
C ALA A 1064 -25.98 -15.71 -39.33
N PHE A 1065 -24.65 -15.65 -39.40
CA PHE A 1065 -23.80 -16.84 -39.53
C PHE A 1065 -23.34 -17.34 -38.15
N THR A 1066 -22.93 -18.61 -38.08
CA THR A 1066 -22.52 -19.26 -36.83
C THR A 1066 -21.10 -19.76 -36.93
N ALA A 1067 -20.30 -19.58 -35.89
CA ALA A 1067 -18.97 -20.16 -35.81
C ALA A 1067 -19.04 -21.69 -35.69
N GLU A 1068 -18.17 -22.41 -36.41
CA GLU A 1068 -18.03 -23.88 -36.28
C GLU A 1068 -17.48 -24.28 -34.90
N ARG A 1069 -16.61 -23.43 -34.34
CA ARG A 1069 -16.08 -23.55 -32.99
C ARG A 1069 -16.68 -22.46 -32.11
N PHE A 1070 -17.29 -22.86 -31.00
CA PHE A 1070 -18.01 -21.94 -30.11
C PHE A 1070 -17.07 -21.19 -29.14
N ASP A 1071 -16.01 -20.62 -29.67
CA ASP A 1071 -14.99 -19.83 -28.98
C ASP A 1071 -14.64 -18.55 -29.77
N ILE A 1072 -13.81 -17.68 -29.17
CA ILE A 1072 -13.43 -16.39 -29.79
C ILE A 1072 -12.70 -16.60 -31.13
N GLU A 1073 -11.80 -17.58 -31.19
CA GLU A 1073 -11.00 -17.84 -32.41
C GLU A 1073 -11.89 -18.41 -33.52
N GLY A 1074 -12.90 -19.23 -33.18
CA GLY A 1074 -13.92 -19.70 -34.09
C GLY A 1074 -14.78 -18.57 -34.67
N LEU A 1075 -15.13 -17.57 -33.85
CA LEU A 1075 -15.88 -16.40 -34.31
C LEU A 1075 -15.05 -15.52 -35.25
N VAL A 1076 -13.77 -15.29 -34.93
CA VAL A 1076 -12.82 -14.58 -35.79
C VAL A 1076 -12.64 -15.30 -37.13
N ARG A 1077 -12.51 -16.63 -37.10
CA ARG A 1077 -12.39 -17.46 -38.30
C ARG A 1077 -13.66 -17.43 -39.15
N ALA A 1078 -14.84 -17.48 -38.55
CA ALA A 1078 -16.11 -17.40 -39.26
C ALA A 1078 -16.26 -16.05 -39.99
N VAL A 1079 -15.79 -14.95 -39.42
CA VAL A 1079 -15.75 -13.63 -40.10
C VAL A 1079 -14.77 -13.67 -41.28
N ALA A 1080 -13.60 -14.29 -41.11
CA ALA A 1080 -12.61 -14.40 -42.19
C ALA A 1080 -13.12 -15.24 -43.37
N GLU A 1081 -13.74 -16.39 -43.10
CA GLU A 1081 -14.34 -17.27 -44.12
C GLU A 1081 -15.52 -16.60 -44.83
N ASP A 1082 -16.34 -15.85 -44.08
CA ASP A 1082 -17.44 -15.10 -44.65
C ASP A 1082 -16.97 -13.94 -45.55
N ARG A 1083 -15.86 -13.28 -45.18
CA ARG A 1083 -15.19 -12.27 -46.01
C ARG A 1083 -14.59 -12.87 -47.27
N GLU A 1084 -13.95 -14.04 -47.15
CA GLU A 1084 -13.32 -14.76 -48.26
C GLU A 1084 -14.36 -15.22 -49.30
N LYS A 1085 -15.47 -15.81 -48.86
CA LYS A 1085 -16.61 -16.16 -49.73
C LYS A 1085 -17.14 -14.97 -50.52
N ARG A 1086 -17.08 -13.75 -49.97
CA ARG A 1086 -17.46 -12.52 -50.69
C ARG A 1086 -16.40 -12.04 -51.68
N ARG A 1087 -15.11 -12.21 -51.36
CA ARG A 1087 -14.03 -11.93 -52.31
C ARG A 1087 -14.09 -12.85 -53.52
N ASP A 1088 -14.40 -14.12 -53.32
CA ASP A 1088 -14.54 -15.11 -54.40
C ASP A 1088 -15.87 -14.99 -55.15
N GLY A 1089 -16.99 -14.70 -54.47
CA GLY A 1089 -18.28 -14.45 -55.13
C GLY A 1089 -18.34 -13.16 -55.98
N CYS A 1090 -17.35 -12.27 -55.84
CA CYS A 1090 -17.19 -11.08 -56.69
C CYS A 1090 -16.37 -11.37 -57.97
N ARG A 1091 -15.83 -12.60 -58.14
CA ARG A 1091 -15.17 -13.04 -59.38
C ARG A 1091 -16.12 -13.67 -60.40
N ASP A 1092 -17.38 -13.96 -60.04
CA ASP A 1092 -18.38 -14.57 -60.93
C ASP A 1092 -19.30 -13.55 -61.65
N PHE A 1093 -18.98 -12.26 -61.62
CA PHE A 1093 -19.62 -11.24 -62.48
C PHE A 1093 -18.55 -10.55 -63.33
N GLY A 1094 -18.10 -11.28 -64.34
CA GLY A 1094 -17.16 -10.83 -65.35
C GLY A 1094 -17.18 -11.77 -66.56
N ASP A 1095 -18.38 -12.01 -67.10
CA ASP A 1095 -18.60 -12.26 -68.54
C ASP A 1095 -19.21 -10.98 -69.14
#